data_AF-A0A838IR51-F1
#
_entry.id   AF-A0A838IR51-F1
#
_cell.length_a   1.000
_cell.length_b   1.000
_cell.length_c   1.000
_cell.angle_alpha   90.00
_cell.angle_beta   90.00
_cell.angle_gamma   90.00
#
_symmetry.space_group_name_H-M   'P 1'
#
loop_
_entity.id
_entity.type
_entity.pdbx_description
1 polymer ?
#
loop_
_entity_poly.entity_id
_entity_poly.type
_entity_poly.pdbx_seq_one_letter_code
_entity_poly.pdbx_strand_id
1 'polypeptide(L)'
;MNFQEAARHRCWLALLASTMIFSSCLDDSGPVGLRIAAPTGGPKVLFDVDVRPFPEIPFPNDIATRIDPASPTGKRVNISRLGATHAEERVRLYINRMSGFGLFSPLSVAFDAPLDIENIIARHHEDVPDFSDDAVYLVNIDRKSPDFGKLELLDLGRGNFPITLARPNGYFVNDSRAMGTNLLFESGTEAPFEVEGVFDPMADSNDDGIQGVPNTRTPGGDPYEPGQMLDFYERETNTLIMRPVHPLAQGTTYAVVLTRALRGANGLPVDSPFDFVNHTNQTSDLEPLREILPAKLPERFGPDLRDVRFAWSFTTQVATEELEAVRAGLYGHGSLKWLGERFPAELHTIHNAKKPGADEPMTLDLSSLLALIIPIAAQEAGPEGARVIEESFKNIEYMVSGSFLSPNFLADKSGLGAKGLAAALADANLLEDDESFWIDLENGEAHVGASEVPFICMVPKARPGRAAPFPVIIYSHAIGSTRLEILVFAGAMAKFGLATCTIDAVGHGLSIPPEYQVAVERVAASRGIPNLKGVLEHHRARDLTNDGMADTGGDYFTSDLLHSRDMIRQTTIDQMQFVRILRSFDGKRLFPDTIDESDPYVIARRAIISDWDHSGNGRSEIAGDFNGDGTVDFGGERAYLAWGTSLGGLQTGVLAGIEPTIRAAVSNAGGGGLADIALRTTISNVRAGVVLRMVGPALVGRPYVNQRGERTGQMRLEWLLATAERDALVHFGDIDLLEDGDRVVLRNLVREKNHLIPEDERQSYALVRGGGFRVSVATDAEPGTMRRARMGFNPKISAFDTLMGCAVARRCNDVECPNNNYCAADGTCKPQGQCLRSFDPASVEDSEHARELRLRTADNPRIYGDPLVIEIYDAGGQLKQTIDTFPQNLIFQNIVYPAGAPLAALMQGWGLKRQTPRFRSFIGIAQTLLEVADPAVYAPHYFLRPLKYPYETPAFREGGTNFVAVGTLGDQTVPISTALAMARSAGVLDTLEFDERYGTTQNDFLIKNFVYEGIHWLNRFPSHPNTLFDPDNLDEGRFRLPGQPDNDDVKPTTDKPLRATVTTPYGISGLRLPYLTTYGEHTFNAPRPTAAFDINTFMTNQVGWYLVTGGQELRDDHCFEKMAMPDCSFFNLEDFQRPTL
;
A
#
# COMPACT_ATOMS: atom_id res chain seq x y z
N MET A 1 45.92 38.73 -69.40
CA MET A 1 44.70 39.52 -69.12
C MET A 1 43.64 38.55 -68.61
N ASN A 2 43.08 38.59 -67.42
CA ASN A 2 43.26 39.45 -66.26
C ASN A 2 42.92 38.57 -65.03
N PHE A 3 43.93 37.95 -64.40
CA PHE A 3 43.78 37.13 -63.19
C PHE A 3 43.52 37.97 -61.92
N GLN A 4 43.34 39.30 -62.07
CA GLN A 4 43.18 40.24 -60.96
C GLN A 4 41.73 40.58 -60.58
N GLU A 5 40.72 40.21 -61.38
CA GLU A 5 39.31 40.46 -61.03
C GLU A 5 38.64 39.28 -60.27
N ALA A 6 39.04 38.03 -60.53
CA ALA A 6 38.50 36.87 -59.81
C ALA A 6 38.97 36.77 -58.35
N ALA A 7 40.13 37.35 -58.02
CA ALA A 7 40.68 37.35 -56.65
C ALA A 7 39.98 38.38 -55.74
N ARG A 8 39.46 39.48 -56.29
CA ARG A 8 38.79 40.53 -55.49
C ARG A 8 37.38 40.13 -55.05
N HIS A 9 36.62 39.40 -55.86
CA HIS A 9 35.28 38.94 -55.44
C HIS A 9 35.32 37.76 -54.45
N ARG A 10 36.33 36.88 -54.51
CA ARG A 10 36.50 35.81 -53.52
C ARG A 10 36.99 36.33 -52.16
N CYS A 11 37.81 37.39 -52.13
CA CYS A 11 38.21 38.03 -50.87
C CYS A 11 37.05 38.78 -50.18
N TRP A 12 36.15 39.43 -50.93
CA TRP A 12 35.00 40.13 -50.33
C TRP A 12 33.92 39.19 -49.78
N LEU A 13 33.63 38.08 -50.47
CA LEU A 13 32.72 37.04 -49.96
C LEU A 13 33.32 36.26 -48.79
N ALA A 14 34.64 36.02 -48.78
CA ALA A 14 35.33 35.42 -47.63
C ALA A 14 35.38 36.38 -46.44
N LEU A 15 35.58 37.69 -46.62
CA LEU A 15 35.56 38.65 -45.51
C LEU A 15 34.16 38.83 -44.91
N LEU A 16 33.10 38.84 -45.72
CA LEU A 16 31.70 38.91 -45.24
C LEU A 16 31.23 37.61 -44.57
N ALA A 17 31.65 36.45 -45.07
CA ALA A 17 31.41 35.17 -44.39
C ALA A 17 32.22 35.07 -43.08
N SER A 18 33.44 35.60 -43.03
CA SER A 18 34.25 35.64 -41.81
C SER A 18 33.68 36.62 -40.77
N THR A 19 33.17 37.78 -41.18
CA THR A 19 32.56 38.74 -40.24
C THR A 19 31.17 38.35 -39.75
N MET A 20 30.42 37.53 -40.50
CA MET A 20 29.19 36.91 -39.98
C MET A 20 29.44 35.67 -39.10
N ILE A 21 30.55 34.96 -39.27
CA ILE A 21 30.92 33.82 -38.40
C ILE A 21 31.57 34.29 -37.07
N PHE A 22 32.16 35.49 -37.03
CA PHE A 22 32.74 36.05 -35.79
C PHE A 22 31.82 37.00 -35.00
N SER A 23 30.57 37.22 -35.42
CA SER A 23 29.60 38.03 -34.66
C SER A 23 28.46 37.25 -34.00
N SER A 24 28.46 35.91 -34.06
CA SER A 24 27.40 35.09 -33.44
C SER A 24 27.79 34.29 -32.20
N CYS A 25 29.04 34.35 -31.72
CA CYS A 25 29.45 33.52 -30.57
C CYS A 25 30.57 34.16 -29.74
N LEU A 26 30.31 35.32 -29.13
CA LEU A 26 30.98 35.77 -27.90
C LEU A 26 29.99 36.70 -27.17
N ASP A 27 28.91 36.12 -26.65
CA ASP A 27 28.22 36.75 -25.52
C ASP A 27 29.13 36.53 -24.32
N ASP A 28 29.78 37.60 -23.88
CA ASP A 28 30.75 37.65 -22.77
C ASP A 28 30.05 37.61 -21.40
N SER A 29 28.84 37.05 -21.34
CA SER A 29 28.14 36.75 -20.11
C SER A 29 28.34 35.27 -19.80
N GLY A 30 29.32 34.96 -18.94
CA GLY A 30 29.35 33.65 -18.27
C GLY A 30 27.98 33.33 -17.65
N PRO A 31 27.69 32.05 -17.33
CA PRO A 31 26.38 31.67 -16.80
C PRO A 31 26.03 32.52 -15.57
N VAL A 32 24.95 33.30 -15.67
CA VAL A 32 24.47 34.19 -14.61
C VAL A 32 23.46 33.43 -13.76
N GLY A 33 23.69 33.35 -12.44
CA GLY A 33 22.71 32.81 -11.51
C GLY A 33 21.60 33.82 -11.17
N LEU A 34 20.57 33.37 -10.45
CA LEU A 34 19.43 34.19 -10.06
C LEU A 34 19.84 35.41 -9.20
N ARG A 35 20.85 35.24 -8.33
CA ARG A 35 21.43 36.32 -7.53
C ARG A 35 22.79 35.87 -7.02
N ILE A 36 23.79 36.76 -6.98
CA ILE A 36 25.10 36.46 -6.36
C ILE A 36 24.88 36.10 -4.89
N ALA A 37 25.38 34.94 -4.45
CA ALA A 37 25.34 34.54 -3.05
C ALA A 37 26.20 35.48 -2.19
N ALA A 38 25.75 35.77 -0.98
CA ALA A 38 26.48 36.61 -0.04
C ALA A 38 26.83 35.77 1.18
N PRO A 39 28.05 35.22 1.29
CA PRO A 39 28.44 34.34 2.40
C PRO A 39 28.22 35.01 3.75
N THR A 40 27.70 34.26 4.70
CA THR A 40 27.48 34.73 6.08
C THR A 40 28.31 33.96 7.10
N GLY A 41 28.82 32.78 6.74
CA GLY A 41 29.48 31.85 7.66
C GLY A 41 28.51 30.97 8.43
N GLY A 42 27.24 30.92 8.03
CA GLY A 42 26.28 29.94 8.54
C GLY A 42 26.40 28.58 7.84
N PRO A 43 25.53 27.61 8.18
CA PRO A 43 25.54 26.28 7.58
C PRO A 43 25.36 26.36 6.08
N LYS A 44 26.21 25.65 5.35
CA LYS A 44 26.20 25.62 3.89
C LYS A 44 25.47 24.37 3.41
N VAL A 45 24.62 24.54 2.42
CA VAL A 45 23.91 23.40 1.77
C VAL A 45 24.94 22.45 1.15
N LEU A 46 24.78 21.15 1.41
CA LEU A 46 25.58 20.11 0.77
C LEU A 46 25.12 19.89 -0.67
N PHE A 47 26.08 19.81 -1.58
CA PHE A 47 25.82 19.60 -3.00
C PHE A 47 27.00 18.88 -3.66
N ASP A 48 26.88 17.58 -3.87
CA ASP A 48 27.86 16.73 -4.54
C ASP A 48 27.14 15.67 -5.40
N VAL A 49 27.25 15.83 -6.72
CA VAL A 49 26.65 14.94 -7.72
C VAL A 49 27.44 13.65 -7.93
N ASP A 50 28.66 13.56 -7.39
CA ASP A 50 29.58 12.45 -7.58
C ASP A 50 29.54 11.41 -6.47
N VAL A 51 28.85 11.70 -5.35
CA VAL A 51 28.55 10.71 -4.30
C VAL A 51 27.77 9.52 -4.90
N ARG A 52 28.07 8.31 -4.41
CA ARG A 52 27.48 7.04 -4.84
C ARG A 52 26.97 6.29 -3.61
N PRO A 53 25.87 5.51 -3.73
CA PRO A 53 25.14 5.20 -4.96
C PRO A 53 24.12 6.28 -5.40
N PHE A 54 23.88 7.30 -4.57
CA PHE A 54 23.03 8.46 -4.87
C PHE A 54 23.81 9.76 -4.62
N PRO A 55 23.55 10.83 -5.41
CA PRO A 55 24.17 12.13 -5.19
C PRO A 55 23.70 12.77 -3.88
N GLU A 56 24.59 13.51 -3.22
CA GLU A 56 24.29 14.32 -2.03
C GLU A 56 23.83 15.70 -2.49
N ILE A 57 22.55 15.84 -2.82
CA ILE A 57 21.95 17.09 -3.28
C ILE A 57 20.62 17.32 -2.57
N PRO A 58 20.11 18.56 -2.49
CA PRO A 58 18.71 18.80 -2.15
C PRO A 58 17.83 17.92 -3.04
N PHE A 59 16.88 17.22 -2.45
CA PHE A 59 16.05 16.22 -3.13
C PHE A 59 14.57 16.49 -2.87
N PRO A 60 13.67 16.31 -3.85
CA PRO A 60 13.93 16.12 -5.29
C PRO A 60 14.57 17.36 -5.94
N ASN A 61 15.22 17.17 -7.09
CA ASN A 61 15.88 18.26 -7.83
C ASN A 61 16.03 17.93 -9.31
N ASP A 62 15.64 18.87 -10.18
CA ASP A 62 15.68 18.70 -11.64
C ASP A 62 17.09 18.53 -12.22
N ILE A 63 18.16 18.79 -11.46
CA ILE A 63 19.52 18.41 -11.86
C ILE A 63 19.67 16.88 -11.97
N ALA A 64 18.90 16.12 -11.20
CA ALA A 64 18.82 14.66 -11.30
C ALA A 64 17.81 14.18 -12.37
N THR A 65 17.55 15.00 -13.40
CA THR A 65 16.70 14.64 -14.55
C THR A 65 17.46 14.74 -15.86
N ARG A 66 16.89 14.14 -16.91
CA ARG A 66 17.32 14.32 -18.30
C ARG A 66 16.14 14.85 -19.12
N ILE A 67 16.45 15.63 -20.15
CA ILE A 67 15.45 16.14 -21.10
C ILE A 67 14.95 14.97 -21.96
N ASP A 68 13.63 14.86 -22.06
CA ASP A 68 12.95 13.88 -22.89
C ASP A 68 11.62 14.48 -23.43
N PRO A 69 11.58 14.95 -24.69
CA PRO A 69 10.38 15.57 -25.26
C PRO A 69 9.17 14.63 -25.37
N ALA A 70 9.37 13.31 -25.29
CA ALA A 70 8.28 12.33 -25.28
C ALA A 70 7.64 12.16 -23.90
N SER A 71 8.29 12.62 -22.83
CA SER A 71 7.69 12.69 -21.50
C SER A 71 6.66 13.83 -21.43
N PRO A 72 5.51 13.65 -20.75
CA PRO A 72 4.48 14.70 -20.62
C PRO A 72 5.01 15.99 -19.97
N THR A 73 6.08 15.91 -19.18
CA THR A 73 6.75 17.05 -18.53
C THR A 73 7.96 17.57 -19.31
N GLY A 74 8.37 16.89 -20.38
CA GLY A 74 9.63 17.11 -21.07
C GLY A 74 10.87 16.62 -20.31
N LYS A 75 10.71 15.96 -19.16
CA LYS A 75 11.80 15.46 -18.30
C LYS A 75 11.56 14.00 -17.91
N ARG A 76 12.65 13.26 -17.66
CA ARG A 76 12.63 11.99 -16.92
C ARG A 76 13.67 11.99 -15.83
N VAL A 77 13.36 11.32 -14.72
CA VAL A 77 14.35 11.12 -13.65
C VAL A 77 15.57 10.37 -14.22
N ASN A 78 16.75 10.75 -13.74
CA ASN A 78 18.03 10.27 -14.23
C ASN A 78 18.92 9.80 -13.08
N ILE A 79 18.75 8.55 -12.69
CA ILE A 79 19.53 7.90 -11.63
C ILE A 79 20.32 6.70 -12.16
N SER A 80 21.37 6.30 -11.42
CA SER A 80 22.09 5.06 -11.69
C SER A 80 21.13 3.87 -11.73
N ARG A 81 21.27 3.04 -12.77
CA ARG A 81 20.50 1.80 -12.98
C ARG A 81 21.03 0.61 -12.17
N LEU A 82 22.19 0.77 -11.54
CA LEU A 82 22.92 -0.28 -10.83
C LEU A 82 22.46 -0.30 -9.37
N GLY A 83 22.22 -1.48 -8.80
CA GLY A 83 21.67 -1.67 -7.46
C GLY A 83 22.42 -2.72 -6.65
N ALA A 84 22.06 -2.85 -5.36
CA ALA A 84 22.57 -3.88 -4.45
C ALA A 84 22.15 -5.29 -4.83
N THR A 85 20.98 -5.40 -5.47
CA THR A 85 20.22 -6.60 -5.82
C THR A 85 19.52 -6.37 -7.15
N HIS A 86 19.07 -7.43 -7.82
CA HIS A 86 18.25 -7.32 -9.03
C HIS A 86 16.92 -6.60 -8.77
N ALA A 87 16.33 -6.77 -7.58
CA ALA A 87 15.16 -5.99 -7.18
C ALA A 87 15.43 -4.48 -7.14
N GLU A 88 16.56 -4.05 -6.58
CA GLU A 88 16.93 -2.64 -6.57
C GLU A 88 17.18 -2.12 -7.98
N GLU A 89 17.87 -2.88 -8.83
CA GLU A 89 18.08 -2.55 -10.25
C GLU A 89 16.75 -2.36 -11.00
N ARG A 90 15.79 -3.26 -10.81
CA ARG A 90 14.44 -3.17 -11.39
C ARG A 90 13.72 -1.89 -10.98
N VAL A 91 13.76 -1.54 -9.70
CA VAL A 91 13.20 -0.29 -9.19
C VAL A 91 13.88 0.93 -9.83
N ARG A 92 15.23 0.95 -9.88
CA ARG A 92 16.00 2.06 -10.48
C ARG A 92 15.74 2.21 -11.98
N LEU A 93 15.53 1.10 -12.69
CA LEU A 93 15.12 1.12 -14.10
C LEU A 93 13.74 1.74 -14.27
N TYR A 94 12.79 1.45 -13.38
CA TYR A 94 11.48 2.08 -13.38
C TYR A 94 11.55 3.57 -13.07
N ILE A 95 12.30 3.98 -12.04
CA ILE A 95 12.47 5.40 -11.69
C ILE A 95 12.93 6.21 -12.91
N ASN A 96 13.85 5.67 -13.70
CA ASN A 96 14.33 6.31 -14.92
C ASN A 96 13.27 6.49 -16.03
N ARG A 97 12.08 5.89 -15.89
CA ARG A 97 10.92 6.09 -16.78
C ARG A 97 9.94 7.14 -16.23
N MET A 98 10.03 7.52 -14.96
CA MET A 98 9.09 8.46 -14.37
C MET A 98 9.19 9.84 -15.04
N SER A 99 8.04 10.46 -15.28
CA SER A 99 7.94 11.80 -15.87
C SER A 99 8.32 12.93 -14.91
N GLY A 100 8.57 12.62 -13.63
CA GLY A 100 9.01 13.60 -12.64
C GLY A 100 9.16 12.96 -11.27
N PHE A 101 9.24 13.81 -10.23
CA PHE A 101 9.33 13.41 -8.83
C PHE A 101 7.96 13.35 -8.15
N GLY A 102 7.93 12.96 -6.87
CA GLY A 102 6.70 12.78 -6.13
C GLY A 102 5.90 14.07 -5.88
N LEU A 103 4.58 13.92 -5.76
CA LEU A 103 3.60 14.96 -5.46
C LEU A 103 3.35 15.10 -3.95
N PHE A 104 3.61 14.05 -3.17
CA PHE A 104 3.34 13.96 -1.73
C PHE A 104 4.55 13.43 -0.93
N SER A 105 5.61 13.03 -1.63
CA SER A 105 6.89 12.64 -1.05
C SER A 105 7.59 13.75 -0.25
N PRO A 106 8.40 13.40 0.77
CA PRO A 106 9.25 14.34 1.46
C PRO A 106 10.27 15.03 0.55
N LEU A 107 10.62 16.26 0.91
CA LEU A 107 11.72 17.06 0.38
C LEU A 107 12.83 17.10 1.43
N SER A 108 14.10 17.01 1.03
CA SER A 108 15.23 17.03 1.95
C SER A 108 16.36 17.94 1.49
N VAL A 109 17.09 18.51 2.45
CA VAL A 109 18.33 19.27 2.21
C VAL A 109 19.27 19.14 3.40
N ALA A 110 20.49 18.69 3.14
CA ALA A 110 21.54 18.54 4.14
C ALA A 110 22.45 19.76 4.22
N PHE A 111 23.08 19.96 5.38
CA PHE A 111 23.99 21.06 5.66
C PHE A 111 25.29 20.59 6.28
N ASP A 112 26.39 21.33 6.09
CA ASP A 112 27.68 21.02 6.71
C ASP A 112 27.76 21.35 8.22
N ALA A 113 26.70 21.96 8.78
CA ALA A 113 26.60 22.31 10.19
C ALA A 113 25.14 22.32 10.69
N PRO A 114 24.90 22.22 12.01
CA PRO A 114 23.55 22.12 12.57
C PRO A 114 22.69 23.39 12.40
N LEU A 115 21.38 23.20 12.27
CA LEU A 115 20.37 24.26 12.19
C LEU A 115 19.82 24.68 13.57
N ASP A 116 19.30 25.91 13.66
CA ASP A 116 18.53 26.38 14.82
C ASP A 116 17.08 25.88 14.72
N ILE A 117 16.81 24.80 15.44
CA ILE A 117 15.51 24.09 15.43
C ILE A 117 14.41 24.92 16.07
N GLU A 118 14.73 25.67 17.12
CA GLU A 118 13.76 26.53 17.81
C GLU A 118 13.28 27.66 16.90
N ASN A 119 14.20 28.22 16.11
CA ASN A 119 13.85 29.22 15.11
C ASN A 119 12.96 28.66 13.99
N ILE A 120 13.13 27.39 13.59
CA ILE A 120 12.23 26.76 12.60
C ILE A 120 10.84 26.58 13.20
N ILE A 121 10.75 26.00 14.40
CA ILE A 121 9.48 25.77 15.11
C ILE A 121 8.71 27.09 15.28
N ALA A 122 9.39 28.14 15.76
CA ALA A 122 8.76 29.44 16.02
C ALA A 122 8.17 30.12 14.76
N ARG A 123 8.54 29.68 13.56
CA ARG A 123 8.15 30.28 12.27
C ARG A 123 7.19 29.41 11.45
N HIS A 124 6.93 28.18 11.87
CA HIS A 124 6.11 27.22 11.14
C HIS A 124 5.04 26.52 12.01
N HIS A 125 5.08 26.74 13.34
CA HIS A 125 4.18 26.12 14.32
C HIS A 125 3.23 27.15 14.97
N GLU A 126 3.00 28.29 14.31
CA GLU A 126 1.97 29.27 14.68
C GLU A 126 0.57 28.64 14.71
N ASP A 127 -0.38 29.16 15.49
CA ASP A 127 -1.72 28.54 15.64
C ASP A 127 -2.53 28.47 14.33
N VAL A 128 -2.25 29.35 13.38
CA VAL A 128 -2.82 29.35 12.03
C VAL A 128 -1.66 29.60 11.08
N PRO A 129 -1.35 28.69 10.15
CA PRO A 129 -0.23 28.89 9.26
C PRO A 129 -0.35 30.19 8.45
N ASP A 130 0.67 31.04 8.52
CA ASP A 130 0.73 32.27 7.74
C ASP A 130 2.14 32.43 7.14
N PHE A 131 2.19 32.49 5.81
CA PHE A 131 3.43 32.44 5.03
C PHE A 131 4.33 33.68 5.20
N SER A 132 4.08 34.57 6.16
CA SER A 132 4.73 35.89 6.21
C SER A 132 6.20 35.81 6.64
N ASP A 133 6.54 34.88 7.54
CA ASP A 133 7.85 34.81 8.21
C ASP A 133 8.54 33.42 8.11
N ASP A 134 8.07 32.54 7.22
CA ASP A 134 8.58 31.18 7.03
C ASP A 134 10.09 31.12 6.77
N ALA A 135 10.76 30.13 7.34
CA ALA A 135 12.16 29.85 7.03
C ALA A 135 12.37 29.30 5.60
N VAL A 136 11.39 28.56 5.07
CA VAL A 136 11.44 27.87 3.78
C VAL A 136 10.09 27.99 3.08
N TYR A 137 10.10 28.20 1.77
CA TYR A 137 8.90 28.22 0.93
C TYR A 137 8.93 27.13 -0.12
N LEU A 138 7.78 26.53 -0.40
CA LEU A 138 7.53 25.74 -1.61
C LEU A 138 6.59 26.53 -2.52
N VAL A 139 7.04 26.83 -3.74
CA VAL A 139 6.35 27.76 -4.64
C VAL A 139 6.07 27.10 -5.97
N ASN A 140 4.82 27.14 -6.43
CA ASN A 140 4.48 26.77 -7.79
C ASN A 140 5.02 27.84 -8.76
N ILE A 141 6.01 27.48 -9.58
CA ILE A 141 6.69 28.38 -10.52
C ILE A 141 6.36 28.07 -11.98
N ASP A 142 5.47 27.12 -12.23
CA ASP A 142 5.08 26.74 -13.59
C ASP A 142 4.00 27.69 -14.13
N ARG A 143 4.38 28.50 -15.12
CA ARG A 143 3.48 29.46 -15.77
C ARG A 143 2.29 28.81 -16.49
N LYS A 144 2.35 27.51 -16.78
CA LYS A 144 1.24 26.75 -17.37
C LYS A 144 0.23 26.26 -16.33
N SER A 145 0.63 26.22 -15.06
CA SER A 145 -0.22 25.76 -13.97
C SER A 145 -1.33 26.78 -13.70
N PRO A 146 -2.59 26.35 -13.45
CA PRO A 146 -3.65 27.24 -12.99
C PRO A 146 -3.33 27.87 -11.62
N ASP A 147 -2.47 27.21 -10.84
CA ASP A 147 -2.06 27.63 -9.50
C ASP A 147 -0.70 28.37 -9.50
N PHE A 148 -0.29 28.96 -10.64
CA PHE A 148 0.98 29.68 -10.76
C PHE A 148 1.15 30.74 -9.65
N GLY A 149 2.27 30.66 -8.94
CA GLY A 149 2.60 31.54 -7.81
C GLY A 149 1.95 31.16 -6.48
N LYS A 150 1.23 30.03 -6.39
CA LYS A 150 0.73 29.50 -5.12
C LYS A 150 1.89 29.09 -4.21
N LEU A 151 1.78 29.44 -2.92
CA LEU A 151 2.65 28.95 -1.86
C LEU A 151 2.02 27.69 -1.27
N GLU A 152 2.79 26.61 -1.21
CA GLU A 152 2.33 25.32 -0.70
C GLU A 152 2.77 25.14 0.75
N LEU A 153 1.84 24.69 1.59
CA LEU A 153 2.10 24.47 3.01
C LEU A 153 3.01 23.26 3.22
N LEU A 154 4.05 23.44 4.02
CA LEU A 154 5.00 22.40 4.41
C LEU A 154 4.79 22.00 5.86
N ASP A 155 4.83 20.70 6.15
CA ASP A 155 4.98 20.19 7.50
C ASP A 155 6.47 20.12 7.85
N LEU A 156 6.83 20.83 8.92
CA LEU A 156 8.14 20.88 9.54
C LEU A 156 8.03 20.45 11.01
N GLY A 157 7.43 19.28 11.24
CA GLY A 157 7.22 18.68 12.56
C GLY A 157 5.98 19.20 13.27
N ARG A 158 4.99 19.66 12.51
CA ARG A 158 3.74 20.21 13.07
C ARG A 158 2.83 19.10 13.58
N GLY A 159 2.96 17.89 13.02
CA GLY A 159 2.24 16.69 13.45
C GLY A 159 1.26 16.12 12.44
N ASN A 160 1.30 16.55 11.17
CA ASN A 160 0.48 15.97 10.11
C ASN A 160 0.89 14.54 9.74
N PHE A 161 2.12 14.16 10.05
CA PHE A 161 2.74 12.88 9.68
C PHE A 161 3.42 12.22 10.89
N PRO A 162 2.67 11.92 11.96
CA PRO A 162 3.27 11.32 13.15
C PRO A 162 3.93 9.98 12.80
N ILE A 163 5.05 9.69 13.44
CA ILE A 163 5.88 8.49 13.19
C ILE A 163 5.87 7.47 14.34
N THR A 164 5.25 7.83 15.47
CA THR A 164 5.21 7.01 16.69
C THR A 164 4.45 5.71 16.45
N LEU A 165 5.03 4.59 16.88
CA LEU A 165 4.49 3.25 16.75
C LEU A 165 3.55 2.91 17.90
N ALA A 166 2.38 2.37 17.58
CA ALA A 166 1.48 1.82 18.59
C ALA A 166 1.96 0.48 19.19
N ARG A 167 2.84 -0.25 18.47
CA ARG A 167 3.42 -1.54 18.87
C ARG A 167 4.92 -1.58 18.55
N PRO A 168 5.79 -0.94 19.35
CA PRO A 168 7.23 -0.83 19.05
C PRO A 168 7.96 -2.18 19.00
N ASN A 169 7.50 -3.16 19.80
CA ASN A 169 8.07 -4.51 19.86
C ASN A 169 7.55 -5.46 18.76
N GLY A 170 6.95 -4.93 17.69
CA GLY A 170 6.42 -5.71 16.57
C GLY A 170 7.46 -6.14 15.52
N TYR A 171 8.71 -5.71 15.56
CA TYR A 171 9.62 -5.83 14.41
C TYR A 171 10.58 -7.03 14.48
N PHE A 172 9.97 -8.19 14.71
CA PHE A 172 10.54 -9.55 14.66
C PHE A 172 11.52 -9.91 15.79
N VAL A 173 11.86 -11.19 15.85
CA VAL A 173 12.74 -11.74 16.88
C VAL A 173 14.14 -11.11 16.83
N ASN A 174 14.77 -10.96 18.00
CA ASN A 174 16.12 -10.39 18.16
C ASN A 174 16.30 -9.01 17.49
N ASP A 175 15.25 -8.19 17.45
CA ASP A 175 15.35 -6.79 17.03
C ASP A 175 16.14 -5.97 18.05
N SER A 176 17.30 -5.45 17.64
CA SER A 176 18.17 -4.59 18.46
C SER A 176 17.46 -3.34 18.97
N ARG A 177 16.40 -2.93 18.27
CA ARG A 177 15.65 -1.72 18.58
C ARG A 177 14.21 -2.02 18.98
N ALA A 178 13.91 -3.21 19.52
CA ALA A 178 12.53 -3.64 19.87
C ALA A 178 11.74 -2.68 20.79
N MET A 179 12.43 -1.79 21.51
CA MET A 179 11.81 -0.76 22.37
C MET A 179 11.81 0.65 21.75
N GLY A 180 12.33 0.81 20.53
CA GLY A 180 12.39 2.07 19.81
C GLY A 180 11.02 2.58 19.41
N THR A 181 10.81 3.89 19.45
CA THR A 181 9.49 4.50 19.30
C THR A 181 9.00 4.58 17.86
N ASN A 182 9.92 4.45 16.90
CA ASN A 182 9.66 4.59 15.47
C ASN A 182 10.68 3.78 14.62
N LEU A 183 10.43 3.69 13.30
CA LEU A 183 11.31 2.98 12.36
C LEU A 183 12.34 3.87 11.66
N LEU A 184 12.12 5.18 11.65
CA LEU A 184 12.84 6.11 10.78
C LEU A 184 14.07 6.72 11.42
N PHE A 185 14.04 7.08 12.70
CA PHE A 185 15.08 7.85 13.37
C PHE A 185 15.47 7.18 14.68
N GLU A 186 16.72 7.39 15.09
CA GLU A 186 17.23 6.85 16.34
C GLU A 186 16.38 7.33 17.54
N SER A 187 16.04 6.40 18.43
CA SER A 187 15.23 6.62 19.63
C SER A 187 15.77 5.87 20.86
N GLY A 188 16.72 4.96 20.67
CA GLY A 188 17.51 4.33 21.71
C GLY A 188 18.71 5.19 22.08
N THR A 189 19.18 5.02 23.32
CA THR A 189 20.42 5.63 23.81
C THR A 189 21.47 4.56 24.00
N GLU A 190 22.65 4.80 23.46
CA GLU A 190 23.83 3.96 23.64
C GLU A 190 24.86 4.64 24.55
N ALA A 191 25.62 3.84 25.27
CA ALA A 191 26.64 4.37 26.18
C ALA A 191 27.67 5.19 25.39
N PRO A 192 28.13 6.34 25.93
CA PRO A 192 29.16 7.12 25.28
C PRO A 192 30.44 6.31 25.12
N PHE A 193 31.07 6.44 23.96
CA PHE A 193 32.37 5.84 23.70
C PHE A 193 33.40 6.39 24.72
N GLU A 194 34.18 5.49 25.35
CA GLU A 194 35.09 5.86 26.45
C GLU A 194 36.15 6.90 26.04
N VAL A 195 36.45 6.99 24.74
CA VAL A 195 37.24 8.04 24.07
C VAL A 195 36.60 8.30 22.70
N GLU A 196 36.51 9.56 22.25
CA GLU A 196 36.08 9.88 20.87
C GLU A 196 36.89 9.05 19.86
N GLY A 197 36.21 8.19 19.09
CA GLY A 197 36.83 7.32 18.10
C GLY A 197 37.42 5.99 18.61
N VAL A 198 37.35 5.68 19.91
CA VAL A 198 37.66 4.33 20.43
C VAL A 198 36.37 3.57 20.64
N PHE A 199 36.10 2.68 19.69
CA PHE A 199 34.88 1.89 19.57
C PHE A 199 34.86 0.77 20.61
N ASP A 200 33.92 0.80 21.56
CA ASP A 200 33.48 -0.42 22.28
C ASP A 200 32.38 -1.08 21.43
N PRO A 201 32.68 -2.19 20.73
CA PRO A 201 31.71 -2.84 19.86
C PRO A 201 30.46 -3.31 20.61
N MET A 202 30.56 -3.58 21.91
CA MET A 202 29.44 -4.05 22.71
C MET A 202 28.47 -2.93 23.13
N ALA A 203 28.92 -1.68 23.11
CA ALA A 203 28.12 -0.51 23.45
C ALA A 203 27.24 -0.03 22.27
N ASP A 204 27.73 -0.18 21.04
CA ASP A 204 26.91 -0.10 19.83
C ASP A 204 25.94 -1.29 19.86
N SER A 205 24.63 -1.04 19.97
CA SER A 205 23.65 -2.10 20.22
C SER A 205 22.92 -2.56 18.95
N ASN A 206 23.04 -1.81 17.85
CA ASN A 206 22.45 -2.13 16.55
C ASN A 206 23.50 -2.47 15.47
N ASP A 207 24.79 -2.50 15.84
CA ASP A 207 25.93 -2.87 15.01
C ASP A 207 26.06 -2.00 13.75
N ASP A 208 25.73 -0.71 13.83
CA ASP A 208 25.83 0.23 12.70
C ASP A 208 27.10 1.11 12.71
N GLY A 209 27.92 1.03 13.77
CA GLY A 209 29.15 1.78 13.90
C GLY A 209 28.97 3.23 14.36
N ILE A 210 27.74 3.66 14.65
CA ILE A 210 27.38 5.03 15.03
C ILE A 210 26.82 5.00 16.45
N GLN A 211 27.20 5.97 17.28
CA GLN A 211 26.64 6.06 18.62
C GLN A 211 25.15 6.41 18.55
N GLY A 212 24.29 5.52 19.05
CA GLY A 212 22.86 5.76 19.17
C GLY A 212 22.54 6.90 20.14
N VAL A 213 22.14 8.06 19.59
CA VAL A 213 21.61 9.19 20.36
C VAL A 213 20.19 9.49 19.85
N PRO A 214 19.17 9.52 20.72
CA PRO A 214 17.80 9.77 20.28
C PRO A 214 17.67 11.09 19.50
N ASN A 215 17.02 11.06 18.33
CA ASN A 215 16.82 12.22 17.46
C ASN A 215 15.75 13.16 18.04
N THR A 216 16.12 13.84 19.11
CA THR A 216 15.21 14.59 19.97
C THR A 216 15.53 16.09 19.95
N ARG A 217 14.50 16.92 20.16
CA ARG A 217 14.55 18.38 20.19
C ARG A 217 15.51 18.82 21.29
N THR A 218 15.26 18.37 22.52
CA THR A 218 16.18 18.55 23.64
C THR A 218 17.12 17.34 23.75
N PRO A 219 18.45 17.54 23.91
CA PRO A 219 19.38 16.42 24.06
C PRO A 219 18.97 15.48 25.21
N GLY A 220 18.68 14.23 24.90
CA GLY A 220 18.25 13.21 25.87
C GLY A 220 16.79 13.32 26.32
N GLY A 221 15.96 14.11 25.64
CA GLY A 221 14.53 14.16 25.89
C GLY A 221 13.84 12.81 25.66
N ASP A 222 12.70 12.59 26.30
CA ASP A 222 11.91 11.37 26.08
C ASP A 222 11.27 11.40 24.68
N PRO A 223 11.56 10.44 23.79
CA PRO A 223 10.96 10.40 22.45
C PRO A 223 9.43 10.25 22.44
N TYR A 224 8.80 9.86 23.55
CA TYR A 224 7.33 9.83 23.69
C TYR A 224 6.73 11.17 24.12
N GLU A 225 7.52 12.10 24.66
CA GLU A 225 7.01 13.41 25.04
C GLU A 225 6.60 14.23 23.79
N PRO A 226 5.44 14.92 23.82
CA PRO A 226 4.97 15.70 22.68
C PRO A 226 6.00 16.74 22.22
N GLY A 227 6.31 16.73 20.92
CA GLY A 227 7.25 17.68 20.31
C GLY A 227 8.73 17.44 20.64
N GLN A 228 9.08 16.34 21.33
CA GLN A 228 10.48 15.96 21.52
C GLN A 228 11.05 15.22 20.33
N MET A 229 10.33 14.26 19.74
CA MET A 229 10.83 13.54 18.57
C MET A 229 10.95 14.49 17.37
N LEU A 230 12.14 14.60 16.77
CA LEU A 230 12.34 15.36 15.53
C LEU A 230 12.08 14.45 14.34
N ASP A 231 11.02 14.70 13.61
CA ASP A 231 10.63 14.02 12.37
C ASP A 231 10.90 14.86 11.11
N PHE A 232 11.20 16.15 11.29
CA PHE A 232 11.52 17.12 10.25
C PHE A 232 13.01 17.53 10.23
N TYR A 233 13.81 17.05 11.17
CA TYR A 233 15.24 17.33 11.20
C TYR A 233 16.03 16.13 11.72
N GLU A 234 17.03 15.72 10.98
CA GLU A 234 17.92 14.62 11.30
C GLU A 234 19.26 15.17 11.82
N ARG A 235 19.54 14.96 13.11
CA ARG A 235 20.78 15.44 13.74
C ARG A 235 22.03 14.71 13.24
N GLU A 236 21.90 13.44 12.88
CA GLU A 236 23.00 12.58 12.43
C GLU A 236 23.71 13.16 11.19
N THR A 237 22.94 13.69 10.24
CA THR A 237 23.42 14.17 8.94
C THR A 237 23.19 15.68 8.74
N ASN A 238 22.66 16.38 9.75
CA ASN A 238 22.18 17.75 9.66
C ASN A 238 21.19 17.99 8.51
N THR A 239 20.25 17.06 8.31
CA THR A 239 19.29 17.13 7.20
C THR A 239 17.96 17.70 7.64
N LEU A 240 17.51 18.75 6.96
CA LEU A 240 16.14 19.26 7.05
C LEU A 240 15.24 18.42 6.13
N ILE A 241 14.13 17.93 6.67
CA ILE A 241 13.13 17.13 5.98
C ILE A 241 11.81 17.90 6.05
N MET A 242 11.22 18.17 4.89
CA MET A 242 9.98 18.92 4.72
C MET A 242 8.96 18.04 4.02
N ARG A 243 7.69 18.10 4.38
CA ARG A 243 6.65 17.33 3.68
C ARG A 243 5.54 18.24 3.17
N PRO A 244 5.13 18.17 1.90
CA PRO A 244 3.92 18.86 1.45
C PRO A 244 2.72 18.40 2.29
N VAL A 245 1.98 19.35 2.88
CA VAL A 245 0.76 19.02 3.64
C VAL A 245 -0.34 18.52 2.70
N HIS A 246 -0.38 19.06 1.49
CA HIS A 246 -1.29 18.69 0.42
C HIS A 246 -0.51 18.11 -0.77
N PRO A 247 -1.07 17.15 -1.53
CA PRO A 247 -0.47 16.70 -2.78
C PRO A 247 -0.32 17.85 -3.77
N LEU A 248 0.90 18.00 -4.29
CA LEU A 248 1.24 18.99 -5.30
C LEU A 248 0.48 18.72 -6.62
N ALA A 249 0.23 19.76 -7.40
CA ALA A 249 -0.29 19.61 -8.76
C ALA A 249 0.65 18.75 -9.62
N GLN A 250 0.08 17.82 -10.38
CA GLN A 250 0.84 16.91 -11.25
C GLN A 250 1.51 17.67 -12.41
N GLY A 251 2.61 17.13 -12.94
CA GLY A 251 3.30 17.68 -14.12
C GLY A 251 3.78 19.13 -13.99
N THR A 252 3.88 19.64 -12.76
CA THR A 252 4.11 21.04 -12.42
C THR A 252 5.50 21.22 -11.84
N THR A 253 6.20 22.29 -12.25
CA THR A 253 7.50 22.69 -11.70
C THR A 253 7.34 23.56 -10.46
N TYR A 254 8.03 23.17 -9.38
CA TYR A 254 8.07 23.88 -8.11
C TYR A 254 9.48 24.37 -7.80
N ALA A 255 9.57 25.45 -7.02
CA ALA A 255 10.79 25.93 -6.42
C ALA A 255 10.74 25.76 -4.90
N VAL A 256 11.81 25.21 -4.32
CA VAL A 256 12.05 25.29 -2.88
C VAL A 256 12.98 26.47 -2.63
N VAL A 257 12.61 27.34 -1.69
CA VAL A 257 13.32 28.60 -1.42
C VAL A 257 13.73 28.66 0.05
N LEU A 258 15.04 28.56 0.31
CA LEU A 258 15.63 28.80 1.61
C LEU A 258 15.89 30.29 1.79
N THR A 259 15.44 30.84 2.92
CA THR A 259 15.50 32.28 3.18
C THR A 259 16.55 32.65 4.22
N ARG A 260 16.74 33.95 4.46
CA ARG A 260 17.63 34.44 5.51
C ARG A 260 17.13 34.08 6.92
N ALA A 261 15.86 33.74 7.05
CA ALA A 261 15.27 33.26 8.30
C ALA A 261 15.69 31.83 8.65
N LEU A 262 16.14 31.01 7.69
CA LEU A 262 16.73 29.72 8.00
C LEU A 262 18.16 29.92 8.52
N ARG A 263 18.38 29.61 9.79
CA ARG A 263 19.63 29.90 10.52
C ARG A 263 20.27 28.63 11.07
N GLY A 264 21.59 28.67 11.17
CA GLY A 264 22.36 27.69 11.92
C GLY A 264 22.21 27.86 13.42
N ALA A 265 22.64 26.83 14.17
CA ALA A 265 22.78 26.90 15.62
C ALA A 265 23.74 28.03 16.08
N ASN A 266 24.57 28.54 15.17
CA ASN A 266 25.43 29.72 15.37
C ASN A 266 24.69 31.07 15.18
N GLY A 267 23.38 31.05 14.90
CA GLY A 267 22.54 32.22 14.67
C GLY A 267 22.72 32.89 13.31
N LEU A 268 23.59 32.39 12.43
CA LEU A 268 23.85 32.95 11.11
C LEU A 268 22.95 32.30 10.04
N PRO A 269 22.50 33.03 9.01
CA PRO A 269 21.71 32.46 7.91
C PRO A 269 22.44 31.36 7.15
N VAL A 270 21.72 30.45 6.52
CA VAL A 270 22.34 29.42 5.66
C VAL A 270 23.05 30.03 4.45
N ASP A 271 24.08 29.34 3.96
CA ASP A 271 24.90 29.72 2.82
C ASP A 271 24.69 28.77 1.62
N SER A 272 24.79 29.33 0.41
CA SER A 272 24.78 28.55 -0.82
C SER A 272 26.15 27.89 -1.06
N PRO A 273 26.19 26.69 -1.68
CA PRO A 273 27.43 26.05 -2.10
C PRO A 273 28.02 26.67 -3.38
N PHE A 274 27.32 27.61 -4.01
CA PHE A 274 27.75 28.26 -5.26
C PHE A 274 27.96 29.76 -5.07
N ASP A 275 28.58 30.40 -6.07
CA ASP A 275 28.70 31.87 -6.17
C ASP A 275 27.34 32.57 -6.33
N PHE A 276 26.29 31.81 -6.63
CA PHE A 276 24.92 32.28 -6.78
C PHE A 276 23.99 31.53 -5.83
N VAL A 277 22.79 32.06 -5.56
CA VAL A 277 21.78 31.40 -4.71
C VAL A 277 21.15 30.15 -5.33
N ASN A 278 21.66 29.66 -6.46
CA ASN A 278 21.16 28.47 -7.14
C ASN A 278 22.27 27.90 -8.03
N HIS A 279 22.11 26.62 -8.41
CA HIS A 279 22.92 26.06 -9.49
C HIS A 279 22.52 26.70 -10.83
N THR A 280 23.49 27.14 -11.63
CA THR A 280 23.24 27.97 -12.83
C THR A 280 22.38 27.30 -13.89
N ASN A 281 22.40 25.96 -13.99
CA ASN A 281 21.51 25.21 -14.89
C ASN A 281 20.02 25.35 -14.56
N GLN A 282 19.66 25.80 -13.36
CA GLN A 282 18.26 25.98 -12.93
C GLN A 282 17.82 27.45 -12.93
N THR A 283 18.67 28.41 -13.32
CA THR A 283 18.33 29.83 -13.26
C THR A 283 17.08 30.16 -14.08
N SER A 284 16.95 29.60 -15.29
CA SER A 284 15.79 29.83 -16.15
C SER A 284 14.48 29.35 -15.51
N ASP A 285 14.51 28.20 -14.84
CA ASP A 285 13.34 27.65 -14.16
C ASP A 285 12.94 28.52 -12.96
N LEU A 286 13.92 29.09 -12.25
CA LEU A 286 13.72 29.87 -11.02
C LEU A 286 13.42 31.36 -11.25
N GLU A 287 13.59 31.88 -12.46
CA GLU A 287 13.34 33.30 -12.80
C GLU A 287 11.93 33.82 -12.40
N PRO A 288 10.84 33.02 -12.48
CA PRO A 288 9.52 33.42 -11.99
C PRO A 288 9.48 33.90 -10.53
N LEU A 289 10.43 33.49 -9.68
CA LEU A 289 10.47 33.93 -8.28
C LEU A 289 10.61 35.45 -8.12
N ARG A 290 11.23 36.15 -9.09
CA ARG A 290 11.34 37.62 -9.07
C ARG A 290 10.00 38.33 -9.19
N GLU A 291 9.02 37.66 -9.79
CA GLU A 291 7.65 38.13 -9.94
C GLU A 291 6.80 37.66 -8.75
N ILE A 292 6.86 36.35 -8.45
CA ILE A 292 5.97 35.72 -7.48
C ILE A 292 6.21 36.21 -6.06
N LEU A 293 7.45 36.12 -5.56
CA LEU A 293 7.73 36.38 -4.15
C LEU A 293 7.44 37.85 -3.76
N PRO A 294 7.85 38.87 -4.55
CA PRO A 294 7.49 40.25 -4.23
C PRO A 294 5.99 40.54 -4.40
N ALA A 295 5.28 39.84 -5.30
CA ALA A 295 3.85 40.02 -5.46
C ALA A 295 3.04 39.42 -4.29
N LYS A 296 3.47 38.25 -3.80
CA LYS A 296 2.77 37.53 -2.72
C LYS A 296 3.15 38.04 -1.33
N LEU A 297 4.41 38.39 -1.13
CA LEU A 297 4.99 38.76 0.17
C LEU A 297 5.85 40.04 0.03
N PRO A 298 5.24 41.18 -0.36
CA PRO A 298 5.96 42.42 -0.69
C PRO A 298 6.74 43.03 0.48
N GLU A 299 6.29 42.79 1.71
CA GLU A 299 6.96 43.30 2.91
C GLU A 299 8.30 42.60 3.17
N ARG A 300 8.46 41.39 2.64
CA ARG A 300 9.64 40.55 2.84
C ARG A 300 10.55 40.47 1.61
N PHE A 301 9.97 40.34 0.42
CA PHE A 301 10.72 40.12 -0.82
C PHE A 301 10.65 41.32 -1.75
N GLY A 302 11.83 41.82 -2.14
CA GLY A 302 11.98 42.75 -3.26
C GLY A 302 12.35 42.02 -4.57
N PRO A 303 12.32 42.71 -5.72
CA PRO A 303 12.64 42.13 -7.02
C PRO A 303 14.10 41.63 -7.15
N ASP A 304 14.98 42.08 -6.25
CA ASP A 304 16.37 41.64 -6.17
C ASP A 304 16.58 40.37 -5.33
N LEU A 305 15.51 39.82 -4.74
CA LEU A 305 15.50 38.55 -3.99
C LEU A 305 16.55 38.49 -2.87
N ARG A 306 16.85 39.62 -2.20
CA ARG A 306 17.87 39.69 -1.14
C ARG A 306 17.68 38.70 -0.01
N ASP A 307 16.43 38.35 0.31
CA ASP A 307 16.11 37.43 1.40
C ASP A 307 16.31 35.95 1.02
N VAL A 308 16.43 35.63 -0.27
CA VAL A 308 16.71 34.28 -0.75
C VAL A 308 18.19 33.93 -0.54
N ARG A 309 18.44 32.81 0.13
CA ARG A 309 19.78 32.29 0.44
C ARG A 309 20.16 31.14 -0.49
N PHE A 310 19.23 30.26 -0.79
CA PHE A 310 19.39 29.20 -1.76
C PHE A 310 18.04 28.78 -2.34
N ALA A 311 17.98 28.40 -3.60
CA ALA A 311 16.78 27.87 -4.23
C ALA A 311 17.11 26.82 -5.28
N TRP A 312 16.22 25.83 -5.43
CA TRP A 312 16.30 24.81 -6.47
C TRP A 312 14.90 24.49 -7.01
N SER A 313 14.84 23.95 -8.23
CA SER A 313 13.60 23.51 -8.86
C SER A 313 13.48 21.99 -8.91
N PHE A 314 12.25 21.50 -8.89
CA PHE A 314 11.91 20.11 -9.25
C PHE A 314 10.56 20.07 -9.96
N THR A 315 10.39 19.08 -10.85
CA THR A 315 9.14 18.88 -11.58
C THR A 315 8.45 17.60 -11.12
N THR A 316 7.17 17.69 -10.78
CA THR A 316 6.34 16.55 -10.35
C THR A 316 5.95 15.65 -11.52
N GLN A 317 5.76 14.35 -11.26
CA GLN A 317 5.26 13.39 -12.24
C GLN A 317 3.79 13.65 -12.62
N VAL A 318 3.32 13.02 -13.70
CA VAL A 318 1.89 12.94 -14.04
C VAL A 318 1.37 11.57 -13.61
N ALA A 319 0.88 11.49 -12.37
CA ALA A 319 0.60 10.23 -11.69
C ALA A 319 -0.63 9.48 -12.24
N THR A 320 -1.62 10.20 -12.77
CA THR A 320 -2.89 9.60 -13.24
C THR A 320 -2.87 9.13 -14.70
N GLU A 321 -1.87 9.56 -15.49
CA GLU A 321 -1.87 9.47 -16.95
C GLU A 321 -2.07 8.04 -17.48
N GLU A 322 -1.39 7.06 -16.90
CA GLU A 322 -1.50 5.66 -17.31
C GLU A 322 -2.92 5.10 -17.09
N LEU A 323 -3.56 5.41 -15.95
CA LEU A 323 -4.95 4.95 -15.72
C LEU A 323 -5.96 5.71 -16.58
N GLU A 324 -5.75 7.01 -16.82
CA GLU A 324 -6.58 7.80 -17.74
C GLU A 324 -6.52 7.22 -19.17
N ALA A 325 -5.32 6.83 -19.62
CA ALA A 325 -5.10 6.22 -20.92
C ALA A 325 -5.69 4.81 -21.04
N VAL A 326 -5.56 3.98 -20.00
CA VAL A 326 -6.20 2.66 -19.95
C VAL A 326 -7.72 2.80 -20.01
N ARG A 327 -8.29 3.71 -19.22
CA ARG A 327 -9.72 3.99 -19.26
C ARG A 327 -10.16 4.45 -20.65
N ALA A 328 -9.48 5.45 -21.23
CA ALA A 328 -9.78 5.90 -22.59
C ALA A 328 -9.71 4.74 -23.60
N GLY A 329 -8.70 3.88 -23.45
CA GLY A 329 -8.50 2.68 -24.26
C GLY A 329 -9.66 1.70 -24.19
N LEU A 330 -10.17 1.42 -22.99
CA LEU A 330 -11.36 0.59 -22.78
C LEU A 330 -12.58 1.17 -23.52
N TYR A 331 -12.75 2.49 -23.57
CA TYR A 331 -13.82 3.13 -24.34
C TYR A 331 -13.50 3.31 -25.83
N GLY A 332 -12.38 2.79 -26.34
CA GLY A 332 -12.02 2.86 -27.77
C GLY A 332 -11.34 4.18 -28.18
N HIS A 333 -10.73 4.89 -27.24
CA HIS A 333 -10.08 6.18 -27.44
C HIS A 333 -8.60 6.18 -27.02
N GLY A 334 -7.85 7.22 -27.41
CA GLY A 334 -6.44 7.39 -27.01
C GLY A 334 -5.47 6.41 -27.69
N SER A 335 -4.24 6.37 -27.17
CA SER A 335 -3.16 5.50 -27.68
C SER A 335 -3.44 4.01 -27.46
N LEU A 336 -4.21 3.68 -26.41
CA LEU A 336 -4.58 2.31 -26.06
C LEU A 336 -5.99 1.90 -26.55
N LYS A 337 -6.55 2.59 -27.56
CA LYS A 337 -7.92 2.33 -28.08
C LYS A 337 -8.23 0.88 -28.45
N TRP A 338 -7.21 0.10 -28.77
CA TRP A 338 -7.33 -1.32 -29.10
C TRP A 338 -7.80 -2.17 -27.91
N LEU A 339 -7.68 -1.67 -26.67
CA LEU A 339 -8.20 -2.34 -25.47
C LEU A 339 -9.71 -2.54 -25.54
N GLY A 340 -10.46 -1.55 -26.04
CA GLY A 340 -11.92 -1.62 -26.11
C GLY A 340 -12.45 -2.72 -27.03
N GLU A 341 -11.72 -3.04 -28.11
CA GLU A 341 -12.01 -4.14 -29.02
C GLU A 341 -11.57 -5.50 -28.44
N ARG A 342 -10.40 -5.54 -27.79
CA ARG A 342 -9.84 -6.78 -27.21
C ARG A 342 -10.58 -7.24 -25.95
N PHE A 343 -11.11 -6.31 -25.18
CA PHE A 343 -11.84 -6.54 -23.94
C PHE A 343 -13.23 -5.87 -24.04
N PRO A 344 -14.19 -6.50 -24.74
CA PRO A 344 -15.53 -5.92 -24.90
C PRO A 344 -16.26 -5.78 -23.56
N ALA A 345 -17.23 -4.87 -23.50
CA ALA A 345 -18.03 -4.58 -22.30
C ALA A 345 -19.14 -5.64 -22.08
N GLU A 346 -18.73 -6.88 -21.86
CA GLU A 346 -19.59 -8.05 -21.78
C GLU A 346 -19.28 -8.91 -20.55
N LEU A 347 -20.31 -9.51 -19.96
CA LEU A 347 -20.12 -10.58 -18.98
C LEU A 347 -19.60 -11.82 -19.71
N HIS A 348 -18.69 -12.53 -19.05
CA HIS A 348 -18.11 -13.74 -19.60
C HIS A 348 -18.95 -14.97 -19.21
N THR A 349 -19.31 -15.09 -17.93
CA THR A 349 -20.16 -16.17 -17.43
C THR A 349 -21.11 -15.70 -16.33
N ILE A 350 -22.20 -16.46 -16.13
CA ILE A 350 -23.04 -16.41 -14.94
C ILE A 350 -22.99 -17.75 -14.24
N HIS A 351 -22.88 -17.72 -12.91
CA HIS A 351 -22.77 -18.90 -12.10
C HIS A 351 -24.14 -19.51 -11.76
N ASN A 352 -24.26 -20.83 -11.89
CA ASN A 352 -25.37 -21.63 -11.39
C ASN A 352 -24.91 -22.48 -10.19
N ALA A 353 -25.28 -22.04 -8.98
CA ALA A 353 -25.02 -22.78 -7.75
C ALA A 353 -25.94 -24.01 -7.57
N LYS A 354 -27.05 -24.09 -8.32
CA LYS A 354 -28.02 -25.19 -8.32
C LYS A 354 -27.55 -26.32 -9.22
N LYS A 355 -28.28 -27.44 -9.23
CA LYS A 355 -28.04 -28.55 -10.18
C LYS A 355 -28.36 -28.10 -11.63
N PRO A 356 -27.69 -28.66 -12.67
CA PRO A 356 -28.04 -28.40 -14.06
C PRO A 356 -29.52 -28.66 -14.34
N GLY A 357 -30.15 -27.76 -15.11
CA GLY A 357 -31.58 -27.81 -15.45
C GLY A 357 -32.55 -27.49 -14.30
N ALA A 358 -32.06 -26.98 -13.16
CA ALA A 358 -32.93 -26.36 -12.17
C ALA A 358 -33.49 -25.03 -12.68
N ASP A 359 -34.71 -24.69 -12.26
CA ASP A 359 -35.35 -23.42 -12.58
C ASP A 359 -34.52 -22.24 -12.04
N GLU A 360 -34.61 -21.11 -12.74
CA GLU A 360 -33.99 -19.83 -12.36
C GLU A 360 -32.46 -19.94 -12.14
N PRO A 361 -31.70 -20.43 -13.13
CA PRO A 361 -30.30 -20.84 -12.96
C PRO A 361 -29.31 -19.67 -12.72
N MET A 362 -29.71 -18.42 -13.01
CA MET A 362 -28.84 -17.23 -12.86
C MET A 362 -28.91 -16.57 -11.49
N THR A 363 -29.90 -16.91 -10.67
CA THR A 363 -30.13 -16.25 -9.37
C THR A 363 -30.06 -17.26 -8.23
N LEU A 364 -29.53 -16.80 -7.09
CA LEU A 364 -29.51 -17.56 -5.86
C LEU A 364 -30.32 -16.87 -4.76
N ASP A 365 -31.31 -17.59 -4.25
CA ASP A 365 -32.06 -17.20 -3.05
C ASP A 365 -31.16 -17.31 -1.79
N LEU A 366 -31.10 -16.23 -1.01
CA LEU A 366 -30.23 -16.14 0.16
C LEU A 366 -30.70 -16.96 1.36
N SER A 367 -31.98 -17.33 1.46
CA SER A 367 -32.48 -18.20 2.53
C SER A 367 -31.79 -19.58 2.53
N SER A 368 -31.37 -20.03 1.35
CA SER A 368 -30.57 -21.24 1.17
C SER A 368 -29.17 -21.10 1.79
N LEU A 369 -28.62 -19.88 1.83
CA LEU A 369 -27.30 -19.54 2.37
C LEU A 369 -27.32 -19.13 3.84
N LEU A 370 -28.44 -18.62 4.38
CA LEU A 370 -28.53 -18.13 5.76
C LEU A 370 -28.07 -19.15 6.81
N ALA A 371 -28.33 -20.44 6.60
CA ALA A 371 -27.88 -21.48 7.53
C ALA A 371 -26.36 -21.70 7.56
N LEU A 372 -25.64 -21.29 6.52
CA LEU A 372 -24.17 -21.26 6.47
C LEU A 372 -23.63 -19.97 7.08
N ILE A 373 -24.35 -18.85 6.91
CA ILE A 373 -23.91 -17.50 7.30
C ILE A 373 -24.17 -17.23 8.78
N ILE A 374 -25.34 -17.60 9.32
CA ILE A 374 -25.77 -17.26 10.69
C ILE A 374 -24.76 -17.74 11.76
N PRO A 375 -24.22 -18.97 11.71
CA PRO A 375 -23.22 -19.40 12.69
C PRO A 375 -21.96 -18.52 12.69
N ILE A 376 -21.50 -18.12 11.51
CA ILE A 376 -20.33 -17.24 11.34
C ILE A 376 -20.67 -15.83 11.85
N ALA A 377 -21.82 -15.29 11.45
CA ALA A 377 -22.29 -13.99 11.92
C ALA A 377 -22.47 -13.95 13.45
N ALA A 378 -22.92 -15.05 14.08
CA ALA A 378 -23.07 -15.14 15.53
C ALA A 378 -21.72 -15.21 16.27
N GLN A 379 -20.70 -15.78 15.65
CA GLN A 379 -19.34 -15.75 16.17
C GLN A 379 -18.75 -14.34 16.14
N GLU A 380 -18.97 -13.60 15.05
CA GLU A 380 -18.40 -12.26 14.85
C GLU A 380 -19.20 -11.14 15.55
N ALA A 381 -20.53 -11.16 15.47
CA ALA A 381 -21.41 -10.09 15.94
C ALA A 381 -22.14 -10.42 17.26
N GLY A 382 -21.94 -11.63 17.78
CA GLY A 382 -22.79 -12.19 18.83
C GLY A 382 -24.21 -12.54 18.34
N PRO A 383 -25.02 -13.22 19.17
CA PRO A 383 -26.34 -13.68 18.76
C PRO A 383 -27.32 -12.57 18.35
N GLU A 384 -27.30 -11.42 19.04
CA GLU A 384 -28.18 -10.29 18.71
C GLU A 384 -27.72 -9.57 17.45
N GLY A 385 -26.41 -9.36 17.26
CA GLY A 385 -25.88 -8.78 16.02
C GLY A 385 -26.15 -9.66 14.80
N ALA A 386 -26.03 -10.99 14.95
CA ALA A 386 -26.39 -11.94 13.90
C ALA A 386 -27.87 -11.86 13.50
N ARG A 387 -28.79 -11.62 14.45
CA ARG A 387 -30.21 -11.39 14.14
C ARG A 387 -30.42 -10.10 13.36
N VAL A 388 -29.69 -9.03 13.68
CA VAL A 388 -29.75 -7.77 12.90
C VAL A 388 -29.29 -8.00 11.47
N ILE A 389 -28.20 -8.74 11.27
CA ILE A 389 -27.70 -9.14 9.95
C ILE A 389 -28.76 -9.98 9.22
N GLU A 390 -29.32 -11.02 9.87
CA GLU A 390 -30.38 -11.87 9.33
C GLU A 390 -31.62 -11.07 8.91
N GLU A 391 -32.04 -10.10 9.73
CA GLU A 391 -33.17 -9.23 9.41
C GLU A 391 -32.87 -8.33 8.20
N SER A 392 -31.65 -7.81 8.10
CA SER A 392 -31.23 -6.98 6.97
C SER A 392 -31.26 -7.73 5.63
N PHE A 393 -30.99 -9.05 5.64
CA PHE A 393 -31.05 -9.89 4.44
C PHE A 393 -32.46 -9.97 3.84
N LYS A 394 -33.53 -9.71 4.61
CA LYS A 394 -34.90 -9.66 4.09
C LYS A 394 -35.13 -8.52 3.08
N ASN A 395 -34.19 -7.57 2.98
CA ASN A 395 -34.22 -6.50 1.98
C ASN A 395 -33.61 -6.90 0.64
N ILE A 396 -32.95 -8.06 0.56
CA ILE A 396 -32.36 -8.60 -0.67
C ILE A 396 -33.32 -9.66 -1.23
N GLU A 397 -33.60 -9.62 -2.52
CA GLU A 397 -34.43 -10.62 -3.18
C GLU A 397 -33.59 -11.82 -3.63
N TYR A 398 -32.46 -11.56 -4.29
CA TYR A 398 -31.54 -12.61 -4.75
C TYR A 398 -30.10 -12.11 -4.91
N MET A 399 -29.20 -13.08 -5.04
CA MET A 399 -27.79 -12.88 -5.38
C MET A 399 -27.53 -13.31 -6.84
N VAL A 400 -26.74 -12.52 -7.56
CA VAL A 400 -26.18 -12.87 -8.87
C VAL A 400 -24.67 -13.06 -8.70
N SER A 401 -24.10 -14.08 -9.33
CA SER A 401 -22.65 -14.28 -9.37
C SER A 401 -22.23 -14.70 -10.76
N GLY A 402 -21.02 -14.33 -11.17
CA GLY A 402 -20.48 -14.68 -12.48
C GLY A 402 -19.04 -14.22 -12.62
N SER A 403 -18.59 -14.09 -13.86
CA SER A 403 -17.27 -13.55 -14.18
C SER A 403 -17.29 -12.67 -15.43
N PHE A 404 -16.26 -11.84 -15.59
CA PHE A 404 -15.97 -11.11 -16.82
C PHE A 404 -14.47 -11.14 -17.15
N LEU A 405 -14.12 -10.83 -18.40
CA LEU A 405 -12.73 -10.71 -18.80
C LEU A 405 -12.25 -9.26 -18.66
N SER A 406 -11.13 -9.08 -17.97
CA SER A 406 -10.46 -7.79 -17.75
C SER A 406 -9.06 -7.78 -18.38
N PRO A 407 -8.57 -6.63 -18.89
CA PRO A 407 -7.17 -6.49 -19.25
C PRO A 407 -6.26 -6.64 -18.03
N ASN A 408 -5.43 -7.68 -18.04
CA ASN A 408 -4.46 -7.95 -16.99
C ASN A 408 -3.06 -7.45 -17.38
N PHE A 409 -2.63 -6.35 -16.79
CA PHE A 409 -1.29 -5.77 -16.97
C PHE A 409 -0.23 -6.42 -16.07
N LEU A 410 -0.65 -7.31 -15.16
CA LEU A 410 0.20 -8.20 -14.36
C LEU A 410 0.30 -9.60 -14.98
N ALA A 411 0.04 -9.73 -16.28
CA ALA A 411 0.24 -10.98 -16.98
C ALA A 411 1.73 -11.36 -17.00
N ASP A 412 1.99 -12.67 -16.88
CA ASP A 412 3.34 -13.25 -16.90
C ASP A 412 4.09 -12.87 -18.17
N LYS A 413 5.19 -12.12 -18.00
CA LYS A 413 6.06 -11.66 -19.08
C LYS A 413 7.16 -12.66 -19.40
N SER A 414 7.56 -13.46 -18.43
CA SER A 414 8.69 -14.40 -18.57
C SER A 414 8.25 -15.66 -19.34
N GLY A 415 6.96 -15.99 -19.30
CA GLY A 415 6.38 -17.20 -19.86
C GLY A 415 6.73 -18.47 -19.08
N LEU A 416 7.42 -18.34 -17.94
CA LEU A 416 7.74 -19.45 -17.04
C LEU A 416 6.50 -19.90 -16.26
N GLY A 417 5.59 -18.96 -15.99
CA GLY A 417 4.38 -19.16 -15.23
C GLY A 417 3.17 -19.62 -16.04
N ALA A 418 3.28 -19.84 -17.35
CA ALA A 418 2.19 -20.44 -18.11
C ALA A 418 2.73 -21.33 -19.24
N LYS A 419 2.63 -22.66 -19.08
CA LYS A 419 2.73 -23.62 -20.20
C LYS A 419 1.46 -23.59 -21.07
N GLY A 420 1.00 -22.39 -21.44
CA GLY A 420 -0.25 -22.12 -22.15
C GLY A 420 -1.47 -21.92 -21.25
N LEU A 421 -2.52 -21.28 -21.81
CA LEU A 421 -3.76 -20.90 -21.13
C LEU A 421 -4.46 -22.08 -20.44
N ALA A 422 -4.46 -23.27 -21.07
CA ALA A 422 -5.07 -24.46 -20.49
C ALA A 422 -4.37 -24.95 -19.20
N ALA A 423 -3.04 -24.80 -19.11
CA ALA A 423 -2.28 -25.14 -17.90
C ALA A 423 -2.53 -24.12 -16.78
N ALA A 424 -2.55 -22.82 -17.12
CA ALA A 424 -2.85 -21.73 -16.19
C ALA A 424 -4.27 -21.78 -15.61
N LEU A 425 -5.23 -22.34 -16.36
CA LEU A 425 -6.61 -22.51 -15.90
C LEU A 425 -6.83 -23.79 -15.09
N ALA A 426 -6.06 -24.85 -15.37
CA ALA A 426 -6.07 -26.09 -14.59
C ALA A 426 -5.34 -25.92 -13.23
N ASP A 427 -4.40 -24.98 -13.16
CA ASP A 427 -3.65 -24.63 -11.96
C ASP A 427 -3.52 -23.10 -11.88
N ALA A 428 -4.45 -22.45 -11.16
CA ALA A 428 -4.51 -20.99 -10.98
C ALA A 428 -3.24 -20.38 -10.33
N ASN A 429 -2.27 -21.23 -9.98
CA ASN A 429 -1.06 -20.91 -9.22
C ASN A 429 0.20 -20.81 -10.08
N LEU A 430 0.10 -20.81 -11.41
CA LEU A 430 1.29 -20.78 -12.24
C LEU A 430 1.85 -19.35 -12.48
N LEU A 431 1.07 -18.28 -12.27
CA LEU A 431 1.51 -16.89 -12.52
C LEU A 431 2.57 -16.38 -11.53
N GLU A 432 3.57 -15.62 -12.03
CA GLU A 432 4.63 -14.99 -11.24
C GLU A 432 4.08 -13.87 -10.33
N ASP A 433 4.60 -13.76 -9.10
CA ASP A 433 4.15 -12.86 -8.03
C ASP A 433 4.97 -11.56 -7.91
N ASP A 434 5.80 -11.24 -8.91
CA ASP A 434 6.61 -10.01 -8.96
C ASP A 434 6.39 -9.16 -10.22
N GLU A 435 5.31 -9.43 -10.96
CA GLU A 435 4.97 -8.69 -12.16
C GLU A 435 4.57 -7.24 -11.86
N SER A 436 4.92 -6.33 -12.76
CA SER A 436 4.58 -4.89 -12.67
C SER A 436 4.13 -4.36 -14.03
N PHE A 437 3.51 -3.19 -14.08
CA PHE A 437 3.00 -2.65 -15.34
C PHE A 437 4.13 -2.32 -16.31
N TRP A 438 3.89 -2.62 -17.59
CA TRP A 438 4.68 -2.11 -18.70
C TRP A 438 3.73 -1.50 -19.72
N ILE A 439 3.72 -0.16 -19.76
CA ILE A 439 2.87 0.64 -20.65
C ILE A 439 3.77 1.67 -21.34
N ASP A 440 3.68 1.74 -22.65
CA ASP A 440 4.31 2.73 -23.51
C ASP A 440 3.21 3.52 -24.22
N LEU A 441 2.84 4.66 -23.62
CA LEU A 441 1.78 5.52 -24.14
C LEU A 441 2.16 6.22 -25.44
N GLU A 442 3.45 6.42 -25.71
CA GLU A 442 3.95 7.08 -26.92
C GLU A 442 3.70 6.20 -28.14
N ASN A 443 4.05 4.91 -28.02
CA ASN A 443 3.84 3.94 -29.10
C ASN A 443 2.45 3.28 -29.05
N GLY A 444 1.67 3.52 -27.99
CA GLY A 444 0.37 2.88 -27.77
C GLY A 444 0.48 1.38 -27.51
N GLU A 445 1.61 0.96 -26.93
CA GLU A 445 1.92 -0.43 -26.63
C GLU A 445 1.79 -0.71 -25.13
N ALA A 446 1.33 -1.91 -24.78
CA ALA A 446 1.36 -2.39 -23.40
C ALA A 446 1.44 -3.90 -23.36
N HIS A 447 2.06 -4.44 -22.30
CA HIS A 447 2.03 -5.86 -22.04
C HIS A 447 0.73 -6.17 -21.29
N VAL A 448 -0.19 -6.89 -21.94
CA VAL A 448 -1.50 -7.20 -21.37
C VAL A 448 -1.96 -8.60 -21.76
N GLY A 449 -2.42 -9.36 -20.77
CA GLY A 449 -3.13 -10.63 -20.91
C GLY A 449 -4.62 -10.48 -20.61
N ALA A 450 -5.37 -11.58 -20.75
CA ALA A 450 -6.75 -11.64 -20.25
C ALA A 450 -6.75 -12.28 -18.86
N SER A 451 -7.57 -11.77 -17.94
CA SER A 451 -7.84 -12.39 -16.66
C SER A 451 -9.35 -12.45 -16.43
N GLU A 452 -9.82 -13.60 -15.94
CA GLU A 452 -11.20 -13.80 -15.51
C GLU A 452 -11.37 -13.22 -14.09
N VAL A 453 -12.30 -12.28 -13.95
CA VAL A 453 -12.60 -11.58 -12.69
C VAL A 453 -13.97 -12.03 -12.18
N PRO A 454 -14.05 -12.75 -11.04
CA PRO A 454 -15.31 -13.17 -10.47
C PRO A 454 -15.99 -12.02 -9.73
N PHE A 455 -17.32 -11.94 -9.83
CA PHE A 455 -18.14 -10.94 -9.15
C PHE A 455 -19.33 -11.56 -8.42
N ILE A 456 -19.86 -10.81 -7.46
CA ILE A 456 -21.15 -11.04 -6.82
C ILE A 456 -21.91 -9.71 -6.74
N CYS A 457 -23.21 -9.75 -7.03
CA CYS A 457 -24.15 -8.65 -6.85
C CYS A 457 -25.32 -9.09 -5.96
N MET A 458 -25.67 -8.25 -4.99
CA MET A 458 -26.85 -8.42 -4.13
C MET A 458 -27.95 -7.49 -4.63
N VAL A 459 -29.08 -8.07 -5.07
CA VAL A 459 -30.16 -7.33 -5.72
C VAL A 459 -31.28 -7.02 -4.71
N PRO A 460 -31.66 -5.75 -4.53
CA PRO A 460 -32.70 -5.37 -3.58
C PRO A 460 -34.07 -5.92 -3.95
N LYS A 461 -34.90 -6.11 -2.93
CA LYS A 461 -36.33 -6.35 -3.11
C LYS A 461 -37.04 -5.10 -3.63
N ALA A 462 -37.82 -5.26 -4.69
CA ALA A 462 -38.64 -4.18 -5.24
C ALA A 462 -39.72 -3.75 -4.23
N ARG A 463 -39.87 -2.44 -4.05
CA ARG A 463 -40.87 -1.78 -3.20
C ARG A 463 -41.42 -0.53 -3.90
N PRO A 464 -42.59 0.00 -3.51
CA PRO A 464 -43.05 1.30 -4.02
C PRO A 464 -41.96 2.37 -3.89
N GLY A 465 -41.64 3.06 -4.99
CA GLY A 465 -40.58 4.08 -5.04
C GLY A 465 -39.14 3.55 -5.16
N ARG A 466 -38.94 2.24 -5.13
CA ARG A 466 -37.65 1.54 -5.23
C ARG A 466 -37.81 0.27 -6.06
N ALA A 467 -37.74 0.43 -7.38
CA ALA A 467 -37.80 -0.70 -8.32
C ALA A 467 -36.55 -0.69 -9.22
N ALA A 468 -36.37 -1.81 -9.92
CA ALA A 468 -35.39 -1.98 -10.98
C ALA A 468 -35.60 -0.94 -12.11
N PRO A 469 -34.54 -0.48 -12.80
CA PRO A 469 -33.14 -0.79 -12.54
C PRO A 469 -32.61 -0.09 -11.29
N PHE A 470 -31.99 -0.86 -10.39
CA PHE A 470 -31.38 -0.34 -9.17
C PHE A 470 -30.03 0.34 -9.48
N PRO A 471 -29.72 1.51 -8.87
CA PRO A 471 -28.37 2.03 -8.83
C PRO A 471 -27.42 1.06 -8.15
N VAL A 472 -26.15 1.10 -8.54
CA VAL A 472 -25.14 0.14 -8.13
C VAL A 472 -24.07 0.81 -7.26
N ILE A 473 -23.81 0.20 -6.11
CA ILE A 473 -22.61 0.43 -5.31
C ILE A 473 -21.54 -0.57 -5.79
N ILE A 474 -20.40 -0.04 -6.21
CA ILE A 474 -19.16 -0.81 -6.39
C ILE A 474 -18.49 -0.92 -5.01
N TYR A 475 -18.66 -2.08 -4.39
CA TYR A 475 -18.07 -2.39 -3.09
C TYR A 475 -16.66 -2.98 -3.25
N SER A 476 -15.74 -2.57 -2.37
CA SER A 476 -14.37 -3.10 -2.27
C SER A 476 -14.12 -3.67 -0.88
N HIS A 477 -13.64 -4.91 -0.80
CA HIS A 477 -13.42 -5.64 0.45
C HIS A 477 -12.06 -5.36 1.09
N ALA A 478 -11.89 -5.75 2.36
CA ALA A 478 -10.65 -5.60 3.12
C ALA A 478 -9.53 -6.57 2.69
N ILE A 479 -8.29 -6.30 3.13
CA ILE A 479 -7.14 -7.19 2.94
C ILE A 479 -7.34 -8.50 3.74
N GLY A 480 -7.01 -9.64 3.14
CA GLY A 480 -7.25 -10.96 3.73
C GLY A 480 -8.72 -11.42 3.70
N SER A 481 -9.61 -10.58 3.17
CA SER A 481 -11.04 -10.87 2.95
C SER A 481 -11.30 -11.28 1.50
N THR A 482 -12.57 -11.37 1.12
CA THR A 482 -13.00 -11.75 -0.23
C THR A 482 -14.24 -10.96 -0.64
N ARG A 483 -14.69 -11.14 -1.87
CA ARG A 483 -16.00 -10.64 -2.34
C ARG A 483 -17.20 -11.04 -1.47
N LEU A 484 -17.08 -12.01 -0.56
CA LEU A 484 -18.15 -12.40 0.35
C LEU A 484 -18.35 -11.44 1.53
N GLU A 485 -17.40 -10.53 1.80
CA GLU A 485 -17.55 -9.50 2.85
C GLU A 485 -18.78 -8.63 2.65
N ILE A 486 -19.22 -8.47 1.40
CA ILE A 486 -20.44 -7.76 1.02
C ILE A 486 -21.68 -8.25 1.80
N LEU A 487 -21.68 -9.50 2.25
CA LEU A 487 -22.76 -10.10 3.06
C LEU A 487 -23.01 -9.36 4.38
N VAL A 488 -22.01 -8.67 4.92
CA VAL A 488 -22.15 -7.89 6.16
C VAL A 488 -22.99 -6.64 5.94
N PHE A 489 -22.92 -6.04 4.74
CA PHE A 489 -23.44 -4.69 4.51
C PHE A 489 -24.57 -4.60 3.48
N ALA A 490 -24.64 -5.52 2.51
CA ALA A 490 -25.58 -5.43 1.40
C ALA A 490 -27.05 -5.35 1.85
N GLY A 491 -27.43 -6.06 2.92
CA GLY A 491 -28.79 -6.01 3.45
C GLY A 491 -29.18 -4.61 3.96
N ALA A 492 -28.22 -3.89 4.54
CA ALA A 492 -28.40 -2.52 4.99
C ALA A 492 -28.48 -1.53 3.82
N MET A 493 -27.72 -1.75 2.75
CA MET A 493 -27.77 -0.92 1.53
C MET A 493 -29.05 -1.18 0.72
N ALA A 494 -29.49 -2.43 0.63
CA ALA A 494 -30.65 -2.86 -0.14
C ALA A 494 -31.96 -2.23 0.35
N LYS A 495 -32.06 -1.89 1.65
CA LYS A 495 -33.24 -1.20 2.20
C LYS A 495 -33.51 0.17 1.53
N PHE A 496 -32.46 0.81 1.02
CA PHE A 496 -32.52 2.06 0.26
C PHE A 496 -32.79 1.84 -1.24
N GLY A 497 -32.88 0.58 -1.69
CA GLY A 497 -32.99 0.22 -3.10
C GLY A 497 -31.68 0.42 -3.86
N LEU A 498 -30.55 0.05 -3.25
CA LEU A 498 -29.23 0.08 -3.88
C LEU A 498 -28.72 -1.36 -4.07
N ALA A 499 -28.46 -1.74 -5.32
CA ALA A 499 -27.76 -2.98 -5.61
C ALA A 499 -26.30 -2.81 -5.20
N THR A 500 -25.72 -3.81 -4.54
CA THR A 500 -24.33 -3.76 -4.12
C THR A 500 -23.59 -4.87 -4.85
N CYS A 501 -22.55 -4.50 -5.60
CA CYS A 501 -21.74 -5.43 -6.37
C CYS A 501 -20.28 -5.34 -5.96
N THR A 502 -19.58 -6.47 -5.96
CA THR A 502 -18.16 -6.55 -5.60
C THR A 502 -17.46 -7.58 -6.48
N ILE A 503 -16.16 -7.37 -6.66
CA ILE A 503 -15.24 -8.34 -7.27
C ILE A 503 -14.28 -8.86 -6.20
N ASP A 504 -13.58 -9.95 -6.47
CA ASP A 504 -12.32 -10.20 -5.76
C ASP A 504 -11.24 -9.26 -6.30
N ALA A 505 -10.58 -8.54 -5.39
CA ALA A 505 -9.35 -7.83 -5.71
C ALA A 505 -8.31 -8.81 -6.28
N VAL A 506 -7.34 -8.30 -7.03
CA VAL A 506 -6.26 -9.15 -7.55
C VAL A 506 -5.54 -9.86 -6.38
N GLY A 507 -5.21 -11.14 -6.57
CA GLY A 507 -4.61 -11.98 -5.54
C GLY A 507 -5.56 -12.43 -4.41
N HIS A 508 -6.86 -12.10 -4.44
CA HIS A 508 -7.81 -12.45 -3.38
C HIS A 508 -8.84 -13.52 -3.76
N GLY A 509 -9.41 -14.12 -2.73
CA GLY A 509 -10.65 -14.90 -2.77
C GLY A 509 -10.61 -16.16 -1.90
N LEU A 510 -11.71 -16.93 -1.89
CA LEU A 510 -11.95 -17.91 -0.83
C LEU A 510 -11.27 -19.26 -1.08
N SER A 511 -10.28 -19.61 -0.25
CA SER A 511 -9.75 -20.98 -0.17
C SER A 511 -10.42 -21.75 0.97
N ILE A 512 -11.16 -22.82 0.66
CA ILE A 512 -11.86 -23.64 1.67
C ILE A 512 -10.91 -24.75 2.17
N PRO A 513 -10.57 -24.79 3.48
CA PRO A 513 -9.68 -25.82 4.02
C PRO A 513 -10.23 -27.24 3.80
N PRO A 514 -9.37 -28.23 3.48
CA PRO A 514 -9.79 -29.59 3.14
C PRO A 514 -10.75 -30.25 4.15
N GLU A 515 -10.57 -29.98 5.44
CA GLU A 515 -11.39 -30.50 6.53
C GLU A 515 -12.85 -29.99 6.51
N TYR A 516 -13.10 -28.84 5.87
CA TYR A 516 -14.44 -28.25 5.77
C TYR A 516 -15.13 -28.53 4.44
N GLN A 517 -14.39 -28.94 3.41
CA GLN A 517 -14.93 -29.13 2.05
C GLN A 517 -16.12 -30.11 2.03
N VAL A 518 -15.98 -31.29 2.65
CA VAL A 518 -17.06 -32.30 2.71
C VAL A 518 -18.28 -31.79 3.48
N ALA A 519 -18.09 -30.97 4.50
CA ALA A 519 -19.18 -30.37 5.26
C ALA A 519 -19.94 -29.35 4.42
N VAL A 520 -19.21 -28.45 3.73
CA VAL A 520 -19.79 -27.46 2.81
C VAL A 520 -20.59 -28.14 1.71
N GLU A 521 -20.03 -29.17 1.06
CA GLU A 521 -20.71 -29.93 0.01
C GLU A 521 -21.99 -30.60 0.49
N ARG A 522 -21.97 -31.24 1.67
CA ARG A 522 -23.16 -31.88 2.25
C ARG A 522 -24.26 -30.88 2.58
N VAL A 523 -23.90 -29.76 3.20
CA VAL A 523 -24.88 -28.73 3.54
C VAL A 523 -25.45 -28.12 2.26
N ALA A 524 -24.60 -27.76 1.30
CA ALA A 524 -25.01 -27.18 0.03
C ALA A 524 -25.95 -28.12 -0.76
N ALA A 525 -25.62 -29.41 -0.85
CA ALA A 525 -26.46 -30.42 -1.49
C ALA A 525 -27.83 -30.57 -0.79
N SER A 526 -27.87 -30.53 0.55
CA SER A 526 -29.13 -30.59 1.31
C SER A 526 -30.06 -29.40 1.06
N ARG A 527 -29.52 -28.29 0.53
CA ARG A 527 -30.23 -27.06 0.19
C ARG A 527 -30.45 -26.87 -1.31
N GLY A 528 -30.21 -27.90 -2.12
CA GLY A 528 -30.43 -27.85 -3.57
C GLY A 528 -29.40 -27.03 -4.35
N ILE A 529 -28.26 -26.69 -3.73
CA ILE A 529 -27.18 -25.88 -4.32
C ILE A 529 -25.84 -26.65 -4.37
N PRO A 530 -25.79 -27.85 -4.99
CA PRO A 530 -24.60 -28.71 -4.95
C PRO A 530 -23.35 -28.08 -5.59
N ASN A 531 -23.52 -27.07 -6.45
CA ASN A 531 -22.42 -26.39 -7.13
C ASN A 531 -21.85 -25.20 -6.33
N LEU A 532 -22.40 -24.88 -5.16
CA LEU A 532 -21.98 -23.72 -4.36
C LEU A 532 -20.47 -23.70 -4.11
N LYS A 533 -19.86 -24.85 -3.77
CA LYS A 533 -18.41 -24.93 -3.54
C LYS A 533 -17.61 -24.40 -4.74
N GLY A 534 -17.95 -24.85 -5.96
CA GLY A 534 -17.27 -24.39 -7.16
C GLY A 534 -17.46 -22.90 -7.44
N VAL A 535 -18.65 -22.36 -7.12
CA VAL A 535 -18.91 -20.91 -7.21
C VAL A 535 -18.05 -20.13 -6.22
N LEU A 536 -17.89 -20.63 -4.98
CA LEU A 536 -17.08 -19.98 -3.95
C LEU A 536 -15.57 -20.07 -4.25
N GLU A 537 -15.11 -21.21 -4.77
CA GLU A 537 -13.69 -21.46 -5.12
C GLU A 537 -13.29 -20.86 -6.49
N HIS A 538 -14.22 -20.27 -7.25
CA HIS A 538 -13.85 -19.46 -8.40
C HIS A 538 -13.29 -18.12 -7.90
N HIS A 539 -11.97 -18.02 -7.72
CA HIS A 539 -11.28 -16.87 -7.14
C HIS A 539 -9.97 -16.52 -7.85
N ARG A 540 -9.29 -15.46 -7.38
CA ARG A 540 -8.01 -14.96 -7.90
C ARG A 540 -6.82 -15.15 -6.95
N ALA A 541 -7.05 -15.70 -5.75
CA ALA A 541 -5.99 -16.05 -4.80
C ALA A 541 -5.05 -17.13 -5.36
N ARG A 542 -3.77 -17.05 -4.97
CA ARG A 542 -2.67 -17.90 -5.45
C ARG A 542 -2.01 -18.63 -4.30
N ASP A 543 -1.57 -19.86 -4.51
CA ASP A 543 -0.70 -20.60 -3.59
C ASP A 543 0.74 -20.08 -3.74
N LEU A 544 1.16 -19.20 -2.83
CA LEU A 544 2.49 -18.56 -2.80
C LEU A 544 3.50 -19.37 -1.97
N THR A 545 3.02 -20.26 -1.10
CA THR A 545 3.85 -21.05 -0.19
C THR A 545 4.07 -22.49 -0.66
N ASN A 546 3.46 -22.88 -1.78
CA ASN A 546 3.46 -24.21 -2.38
C ASN A 546 2.88 -25.31 -1.47
N ASP A 547 1.97 -24.96 -0.56
CA ASP A 547 1.36 -25.91 0.39
C ASP A 547 0.03 -26.52 -0.12
N GLY A 548 -0.40 -26.14 -1.33
CA GLY A 548 -1.62 -26.60 -1.96
C GLY A 548 -2.85 -25.76 -1.61
N MET A 549 -2.71 -24.72 -0.78
CA MET A 549 -3.75 -23.78 -0.41
C MET A 549 -3.47 -22.40 -0.99
N ALA A 550 -4.52 -21.66 -1.34
CA ALA A 550 -4.35 -20.31 -1.87
C ALA A 550 -4.23 -19.29 -0.74
N ASP A 551 -3.24 -18.41 -0.84
CA ASP A 551 -2.95 -17.31 0.10
C ASP A 551 -3.73 -16.05 -0.32
N THR A 552 -4.94 -15.87 0.24
CA THR A 552 -5.82 -14.74 -0.11
C THR A 552 -5.21 -13.37 0.25
N GLY A 553 -4.75 -12.61 -0.75
CA GLY A 553 -4.11 -11.32 -0.55
C GLY A 553 -2.62 -11.37 -0.16
N GLY A 554 -2.02 -12.56 -0.21
CA GLY A 554 -0.66 -12.82 0.31
C GLY A 554 0.48 -12.10 -0.41
N ASP A 555 0.22 -11.60 -1.62
CA ASP A 555 1.16 -10.85 -2.47
C ASP A 555 0.69 -9.42 -2.77
N TYR A 556 -0.41 -8.97 -2.16
CA TYR A 556 -0.94 -7.64 -2.42
C TYR A 556 -0.02 -6.53 -1.92
N PHE A 557 0.64 -6.77 -0.77
CA PHE A 557 1.66 -5.89 -0.20
C PHE A 557 2.95 -6.69 0.02
N THR A 558 3.98 -6.37 -0.76
CA THR A 558 5.32 -6.97 -0.66
C THR A 558 6.41 -5.90 -0.72
N SER A 559 7.67 -6.28 -0.46
CA SER A 559 8.81 -5.38 -0.70
C SER A 559 9.05 -5.07 -2.18
N ASP A 560 8.39 -5.76 -3.10
CA ASP A 560 8.33 -5.27 -4.47
C ASP A 560 7.30 -4.13 -4.52
N LEU A 561 7.83 -2.92 -4.42
CA LEU A 561 7.04 -1.69 -4.43
C LEU A 561 6.30 -1.50 -5.75
N LEU A 562 6.85 -1.97 -6.86
CA LEU A 562 6.21 -1.84 -8.17
C LEU A 562 5.03 -2.80 -8.27
N HIS A 563 5.22 -4.06 -7.85
CA HIS A 563 4.15 -5.05 -7.79
C HIS A 563 3.00 -4.57 -6.89
N SER A 564 3.29 -4.22 -5.64
CA SER A 564 2.28 -3.84 -4.65
C SER A 564 1.43 -2.65 -5.11
N ARG A 565 2.09 -1.64 -5.69
CA ARG A 565 1.43 -0.50 -6.31
C ARG A 565 0.53 -0.90 -7.47
N ASP A 566 1.03 -1.75 -8.35
CA ASP A 566 0.32 -2.16 -9.56
C ASP A 566 -0.82 -3.15 -9.26
N MET A 567 -0.84 -3.81 -8.09
CA MET A 567 -1.99 -4.58 -7.58
C MET A 567 -3.22 -3.69 -7.30
N ILE A 568 -3.02 -2.51 -6.71
CA ILE A 568 -4.07 -1.49 -6.51
C ILE A 568 -4.58 -0.98 -7.86
N ARG A 569 -3.66 -0.68 -8.77
CA ARG A 569 -3.99 -0.16 -10.10
C ARG A 569 -4.73 -1.20 -10.94
N GLN A 570 -4.32 -2.46 -10.89
CA GLN A 570 -4.99 -3.56 -11.58
C GLN A 570 -6.41 -3.77 -11.04
N THR A 571 -6.60 -3.75 -9.72
CA THR A 571 -7.95 -3.81 -9.12
C THR A 571 -8.83 -2.65 -9.58
N THR A 572 -8.25 -1.45 -9.73
CA THR A 572 -8.97 -0.28 -10.25
C THR A 572 -9.39 -0.46 -11.70
N ILE A 573 -8.52 -1.04 -12.54
CA ILE A 573 -8.83 -1.37 -13.94
C ILE A 573 -9.95 -2.41 -14.02
N ASP A 574 -9.92 -3.43 -13.17
CA ASP A 574 -10.98 -4.44 -13.09
C ASP A 574 -12.33 -3.80 -12.71
N GLN A 575 -12.34 -2.84 -11.79
CA GLN A 575 -13.53 -2.08 -11.43
C GLN A 575 -14.02 -1.18 -12.56
N MET A 576 -13.14 -0.47 -13.26
CA MET A 576 -13.51 0.36 -14.42
C MET A 576 -14.12 -0.50 -15.54
N GLN A 577 -13.54 -1.67 -15.82
CA GLN A 577 -14.09 -2.62 -16.79
C GLN A 577 -15.45 -3.16 -16.32
N PHE A 578 -15.61 -3.48 -15.04
CA PHE A 578 -16.89 -3.91 -14.49
C PHE A 578 -17.97 -2.82 -14.61
N VAL A 579 -17.66 -1.58 -14.23
CA VAL A 579 -18.57 -0.43 -14.43
C VAL A 579 -18.94 -0.27 -15.90
N ARG A 580 -17.98 -0.38 -16.82
CA ARG A 580 -18.24 -0.33 -18.27
C ARG A 580 -19.19 -1.43 -18.73
N ILE A 581 -19.07 -2.64 -18.19
CA ILE A 581 -20.01 -3.75 -18.46
C ILE A 581 -21.39 -3.43 -17.92
N LEU A 582 -21.51 -2.99 -16.68
CA LEU A 582 -22.81 -2.63 -16.09
C LEU A 582 -23.50 -1.51 -16.87
N ARG A 583 -22.74 -0.54 -17.41
CA ARG A 583 -23.26 0.52 -18.28
C ARG A 583 -23.83 0.00 -19.61
N SER A 584 -23.40 -1.17 -20.07
CA SER A 584 -23.83 -1.74 -21.35
C SER A 584 -25.23 -2.39 -21.29
N PHE A 585 -25.82 -2.53 -20.10
CA PHE A 585 -27.17 -3.05 -19.90
C PHE A 585 -28.23 -2.01 -20.31
N ASP A 586 -28.53 -1.96 -21.62
CA ASP A 586 -29.37 -0.95 -22.27
C ASP A 586 -30.87 -1.32 -22.33
N GLY A 587 -31.24 -2.48 -21.78
CA GLY A 587 -32.60 -3.01 -21.79
C GLY A 587 -33.06 -3.58 -23.14
N LYS A 588 -32.14 -3.78 -24.09
CA LYS A 588 -32.45 -4.30 -25.44
C LYS A 588 -31.50 -5.40 -25.87
N ARG A 589 -30.22 -5.26 -25.57
CA ARG A 589 -29.19 -6.24 -25.87
C ARG A 589 -29.51 -7.54 -25.13
N LEU A 590 -29.47 -8.66 -25.85
CA LEU A 590 -29.59 -9.99 -25.22
C LEU A 590 -28.21 -10.49 -24.81
N PHE A 591 -28.18 -11.37 -23.79
CA PHE A 591 -27.04 -12.25 -23.58
C PHE A 591 -26.83 -13.17 -24.80
N PRO A 592 -25.64 -13.78 -24.97
CA PRO A 592 -25.38 -14.71 -26.06
C PRO A 592 -26.41 -15.85 -26.12
N ASP A 593 -26.78 -16.33 -27.32
CA ASP A 593 -27.74 -17.43 -27.50
C ASP A 593 -27.22 -18.77 -26.94
N THR A 594 -25.90 -18.94 -26.91
CA THR A 594 -25.22 -20.15 -26.42
C THR A 594 -23.92 -19.79 -25.73
N ILE A 595 -23.48 -20.63 -24.79
CA ILE A 595 -22.13 -20.55 -24.20
C ILE A 595 -21.12 -21.04 -25.24
N ASP A 596 -19.95 -20.38 -25.34
CA ASP A 596 -18.83 -20.89 -26.13
C ASP A 596 -18.15 -22.06 -25.39
N GLU A 597 -18.58 -23.28 -25.68
CA GLU A 597 -18.02 -24.52 -25.13
C GLU A 597 -16.56 -24.78 -25.58
N SER A 598 -16.02 -23.98 -26.50
CA SER A 598 -14.61 -24.06 -26.90
C SER A 598 -13.69 -23.13 -26.09
N ASP A 599 -14.26 -22.21 -25.30
CA ASP A 599 -13.50 -21.29 -24.47
C ASP A 599 -12.81 -22.03 -23.32
N PRO A 600 -11.47 -21.91 -23.16
CA PRO A 600 -10.74 -22.54 -22.06
C PRO A 600 -11.25 -22.20 -20.65
N TYR A 601 -11.71 -20.96 -20.41
CA TYR A 601 -12.27 -20.55 -19.11
C TYR A 601 -13.59 -21.27 -18.83
N VAL A 602 -14.44 -21.39 -19.85
CA VAL A 602 -15.69 -22.16 -19.79
C VAL A 602 -15.42 -23.63 -19.54
N ILE A 603 -14.50 -24.25 -20.29
CA ILE A 603 -14.15 -25.67 -20.13
C ILE A 603 -13.70 -25.98 -18.70
N ALA A 604 -12.88 -25.10 -18.10
CA ALA A 604 -12.36 -25.29 -16.75
C ALA A 604 -13.46 -25.25 -15.67
N ARG A 605 -14.58 -24.57 -15.93
CA ARG A 605 -15.62 -24.26 -14.93
C ARG A 605 -17.04 -24.63 -15.36
N ARG A 606 -17.20 -25.45 -16.40
CA ARG A 606 -18.51 -25.71 -17.03
C ARG A 606 -19.61 -26.13 -16.07
N ALA A 607 -19.24 -26.90 -15.02
CA ALA A 607 -20.17 -27.40 -14.01
C ALA A 607 -20.92 -26.31 -13.24
N ILE A 608 -20.32 -25.11 -13.10
CA ILE A 608 -20.91 -23.97 -12.39
C ILE A 608 -21.45 -22.89 -13.32
N ILE A 609 -21.41 -23.07 -14.65
CA ILE A 609 -21.85 -22.03 -15.60
C ILE A 609 -23.31 -22.27 -16.00
N SER A 610 -24.13 -21.23 -15.84
CA SER A 610 -25.53 -21.17 -16.27
C SER A 610 -25.63 -20.99 -17.79
N ASP A 611 -26.68 -21.55 -18.39
CA ASP A 611 -27.15 -21.09 -19.70
C ASP A 611 -27.76 -19.67 -19.56
N TRP A 612 -27.87 -18.94 -20.67
CA TRP A 612 -28.34 -17.56 -20.70
C TRP A 612 -29.88 -17.41 -20.70
N ASP A 613 -30.63 -18.49 -20.46
CA ASP A 613 -32.10 -18.53 -20.42
C ASP A 613 -32.58 -18.80 -18.98
N HIS A 614 -32.99 -17.74 -18.28
CA HIS A 614 -33.41 -17.83 -16.88
C HIS A 614 -34.83 -18.36 -16.77
N SER A 615 -35.71 -17.84 -17.62
CA SER A 615 -37.15 -18.11 -17.67
C SER A 615 -37.49 -19.49 -18.26
N GLY A 616 -36.52 -20.16 -18.90
CA GLY A 616 -36.70 -21.48 -19.51
C GLY A 616 -37.54 -21.46 -20.77
N ASN A 617 -37.60 -20.31 -21.46
CA ASN A 617 -38.46 -20.10 -22.61
C ASN A 617 -37.80 -20.46 -23.96
N GLY A 618 -36.52 -20.86 -23.93
CA GLY A 618 -35.69 -21.20 -25.08
C GLY A 618 -35.01 -20.00 -25.74
N ARG A 619 -34.95 -18.83 -25.08
CA ARG A 619 -34.26 -17.62 -25.55
C ARG A 619 -33.41 -17.04 -24.42
N SER A 620 -32.30 -16.41 -24.80
CA SER A 620 -31.47 -15.70 -23.84
C SER A 620 -32.16 -14.46 -23.29
N GLU A 621 -31.89 -14.16 -22.02
CA GLU A 621 -32.43 -12.98 -21.34
C GLU A 621 -31.80 -11.68 -21.84
N ILE A 622 -32.45 -10.56 -21.53
CA ILE A 622 -31.88 -9.23 -21.73
C ILE A 622 -30.63 -9.10 -20.85
N ALA A 623 -29.55 -8.54 -21.40
CA ALA A 623 -28.33 -8.30 -20.64
C ALA A 623 -28.61 -7.40 -19.44
N GLY A 624 -28.41 -7.94 -18.23
CA GLY A 624 -28.72 -7.27 -16.96
C GLY A 624 -30.09 -7.61 -16.37
N ASP A 625 -30.94 -8.37 -17.06
CA ASP A 625 -32.18 -8.95 -16.55
C ASP A 625 -31.90 -10.39 -16.10
N PHE A 626 -31.48 -10.57 -14.85
CA PHE A 626 -31.05 -11.87 -14.34
C PHE A 626 -32.21 -12.71 -13.82
N ASN A 627 -33.39 -12.11 -13.59
CA ASN A 627 -34.60 -12.78 -13.11
C ASN A 627 -35.59 -13.11 -14.26
N GLY A 628 -35.32 -12.67 -15.49
CA GLY A 628 -36.10 -12.97 -16.68
C GLY A 628 -37.48 -12.30 -16.73
N ASP A 629 -37.67 -11.18 -16.03
CA ASP A 629 -38.96 -10.47 -15.97
C ASP A 629 -39.18 -9.48 -17.13
N GLY A 630 -38.17 -9.27 -17.97
CA GLY A 630 -38.15 -8.34 -19.09
C GLY A 630 -37.58 -6.96 -18.74
N THR A 631 -37.08 -6.75 -17.52
CA THR A 631 -36.52 -5.48 -17.03
C THR A 631 -35.08 -5.69 -16.56
N VAL A 632 -34.18 -4.75 -16.89
CA VAL A 632 -32.83 -4.76 -16.32
C VAL A 632 -32.90 -4.56 -14.81
N ASP A 633 -32.29 -5.47 -14.05
CA ASP A 633 -32.30 -5.48 -12.60
C ASP A 633 -31.51 -4.31 -12.01
N PHE A 634 -30.29 -4.09 -12.50
CA PHE A 634 -29.37 -3.06 -12.03
C PHE A 634 -28.38 -2.65 -13.12
N GLY A 635 -27.76 -1.49 -12.96
CA GLY A 635 -26.81 -0.93 -13.95
C GLY A 635 -27.47 -0.01 -14.97
N GLY A 636 -26.92 0.02 -16.19
CA GLY A 636 -27.28 0.92 -17.28
C GLY A 636 -26.43 2.20 -17.32
N GLU A 637 -26.65 3.02 -18.34
CA GLU A 637 -25.94 4.29 -18.55
C GLU A 637 -26.43 5.36 -17.57
N ARG A 638 -25.84 5.38 -16.37
CA ARG A 638 -26.23 6.24 -15.24
C ARG A 638 -25.07 6.49 -14.28
N ALA A 639 -25.33 7.27 -13.22
CA ALA A 639 -24.40 7.45 -12.11
C ALA A 639 -24.27 6.18 -11.25
N TYR A 640 -23.05 5.93 -10.78
CA TYR A 640 -22.67 4.81 -9.90
C TYR A 640 -22.17 5.35 -8.55
N LEU A 641 -22.06 4.43 -7.59
CA LEU A 641 -21.66 4.72 -6.21
C LEU A 641 -20.47 3.84 -5.85
N ALA A 642 -19.60 4.27 -4.94
CA ALA A 642 -18.47 3.46 -4.49
C ALA A 642 -18.37 3.41 -2.96
N TRP A 643 -18.00 2.26 -2.42
CA TRP A 643 -17.73 2.12 -1.00
C TRP A 643 -16.74 1.00 -0.76
N GLY A 644 -15.89 1.14 0.26
CA GLY A 644 -15.07 0.01 0.68
C GLY A 644 -14.51 0.18 2.07
N THR A 645 -14.00 -0.93 2.58
CA THR A 645 -13.53 -1.09 3.95
C THR A 645 -12.05 -1.46 3.96
N SER A 646 -11.24 -0.83 4.81
CA SER A 646 -9.80 -1.10 4.93
C SER A 646 -9.07 -0.93 3.58
N LEU A 647 -8.41 -1.97 3.04
CA LEU A 647 -7.90 -2.00 1.67
C LEU A 647 -8.93 -1.54 0.64
N GLY A 648 -10.19 -1.94 0.79
CA GLY A 648 -11.29 -1.49 -0.05
C GLY A 648 -11.57 0.01 0.06
N GLY A 649 -11.27 0.62 1.22
CA GLY A 649 -11.32 2.06 1.41
C GLY A 649 -10.21 2.80 0.66
N LEU A 650 -9.00 2.21 0.56
CA LEU A 650 -7.91 2.71 -0.29
C LEU A 650 -8.34 2.63 -1.75
N GLN A 651 -8.82 1.46 -2.16
CA GLN A 651 -9.28 1.17 -3.53
C GLN A 651 -10.40 2.13 -3.96
N THR A 652 -11.37 2.38 -3.08
CA THR A 652 -12.46 3.34 -3.31
C THR A 652 -11.93 4.76 -3.49
N GLY A 653 -10.88 5.13 -2.75
CA GLY A 653 -10.22 6.42 -2.91
C GLY A 653 -9.57 6.61 -4.28
N VAL A 654 -8.98 5.56 -4.87
CA VAL A 654 -8.45 5.64 -6.24
C VAL A 654 -9.59 5.68 -7.26
N LEU A 655 -10.56 4.76 -7.14
CA LEU A 655 -11.70 4.66 -8.06
C LEU A 655 -12.50 5.98 -8.15
N ALA A 656 -12.77 6.62 -7.01
CA ALA A 656 -13.51 7.88 -6.92
C ALA A 656 -12.84 9.05 -7.67
N GLY A 657 -11.52 9.02 -7.83
CA GLY A 657 -10.78 10.07 -8.53
C GLY A 657 -10.59 9.81 -10.03
N ILE A 658 -10.75 8.56 -10.50
CA ILE A 658 -10.43 8.15 -11.88
C ILE A 658 -11.63 7.68 -12.71
N GLU A 659 -12.76 7.32 -12.09
CA GLU A 659 -13.97 6.88 -12.79
C GLU A 659 -15.08 7.96 -12.70
N PRO A 660 -15.34 8.75 -13.77
CA PRO A 660 -16.25 9.89 -13.74
C PRO A 660 -17.73 9.55 -13.54
N THR A 661 -18.10 8.27 -13.63
CA THR A 661 -19.47 7.82 -13.36
C THR A 661 -19.76 7.64 -11.87
N ILE A 662 -18.73 7.55 -11.01
CA ILE A 662 -18.92 7.54 -9.55
C ILE A 662 -19.32 8.95 -9.12
N ARG A 663 -20.46 9.09 -8.44
CA ARG A 663 -20.95 10.40 -7.97
C ARG A 663 -20.91 10.59 -6.47
N ALA A 664 -20.97 9.49 -5.72
CA ALA A 664 -20.72 9.50 -4.29
C ALA A 664 -19.89 8.29 -3.90
N ALA A 665 -18.92 8.54 -3.02
CA ALA A 665 -18.04 7.52 -2.52
C ALA A 665 -17.81 7.67 -1.01
N VAL A 666 -17.64 6.54 -0.33
CA VAL A 666 -17.25 6.50 1.09
C VAL A 666 -16.05 5.58 1.27
N SER A 667 -15.07 6.01 2.06
CA SER A 667 -13.94 5.18 2.47
C SER A 667 -14.03 4.88 3.97
N ASN A 668 -14.27 3.61 4.33
CA ASN A 668 -14.32 3.12 5.71
C ASN A 668 -12.94 2.63 6.15
N ALA A 669 -12.26 3.41 7.00
CA ALA A 669 -10.91 3.14 7.49
C ALA A 669 -9.89 2.86 6.36
N GLY A 670 -10.05 3.58 5.24
CA GLY A 670 -9.01 3.70 4.23
C GLY A 670 -8.15 4.94 4.47
N GLY A 671 -7.09 5.12 3.67
CA GLY A 671 -6.21 6.27 3.83
C GLY A 671 -5.29 6.51 2.64
N GLY A 672 -4.66 7.69 2.63
CA GLY A 672 -3.64 8.09 1.66
C GLY A 672 -2.27 8.31 2.33
N GLY A 673 -1.20 8.23 1.55
CA GLY A 673 0.17 8.12 2.06
C GLY A 673 0.56 6.66 2.28
N LEU A 674 0.72 5.89 1.20
CA LEU A 674 0.97 4.44 1.27
C LEU A 674 2.26 4.09 2.03
N ALA A 675 3.32 4.91 1.93
CA ALA A 675 4.52 4.72 2.74
C ALA A 675 4.28 5.01 4.23
N ASP A 676 3.42 5.99 4.56
CA ASP A 676 3.05 6.30 5.94
C ASP A 676 2.28 5.15 6.60
N ILE A 677 1.41 4.47 5.82
CA ILE A 677 0.76 3.23 6.26
C ILE A 677 1.83 2.18 6.60
N ALA A 678 2.78 1.95 5.69
CA ALA A 678 3.81 0.93 5.87
C ALA A 678 4.69 1.16 7.11
N LEU A 679 4.92 2.42 7.49
CA LEU A 679 5.77 2.77 8.63
C LEU A 679 5.10 2.59 9.99
N ARG A 680 3.77 2.62 10.07
CA ARG A 680 3.03 2.62 11.35
C ARG A 680 2.04 1.49 11.53
N THR A 681 1.70 0.78 10.47
CA THR A 681 0.69 -0.26 10.51
C THR A 681 1.06 -1.41 11.47
N THR A 682 0.04 -1.88 12.18
CA THR A 682 0.12 -3.07 13.03
C THR A 682 -0.22 -4.37 12.28
N ILE A 683 -0.68 -4.28 11.03
CA ILE A 683 -1.14 -5.43 10.24
C ILE A 683 0.04 -6.36 9.89
N SER A 684 -0.17 -7.66 10.02
CA SER A 684 0.85 -8.68 9.74
C SER A 684 1.29 -8.65 8.28
N ASN A 685 0.36 -8.48 7.34
CA ASN A 685 0.63 -8.63 5.91
C ASN A 685 1.65 -7.59 5.43
N VAL A 686 1.52 -6.33 5.87
CA VAL A 686 2.48 -5.28 5.54
C VAL A 686 3.76 -5.41 6.37
N ARG A 687 3.66 -5.74 7.67
CA ARG A 687 4.85 -5.96 8.50
C ARG A 687 5.74 -7.08 7.92
N ALA A 688 5.20 -8.26 7.66
CA ALA A 688 5.95 -9.38 7.10
C ALA A 688 6.22 -9.20 5.60
N GLY A 689 5.21 -8.90 4.79
CA GLY A 689 5.35 -8.80 3.33
C GLY A 689 6.25 -7.65 2.89
N VAL A 690 6.17 -6.49 3.56
CA VAL A 690 6.92 -5.27 3.21
C VAL A 690 8.11 -5.09 4.16
N VAL A 691 7.88 -4.88 5.45
CA VAL A 691 8.94 -4.45 6.38
C VAL A 691 10.00 -5.54 6.59
N LEU A 692 9.61 -6.81 6.78
CA LEU A 692 10.58 -7.91 6.94
C LEU A 692 11.44 -8.09 5.69
N ARG A 693 10.87 -7.94 4.49
CA ARG A 693 11.65 -8.06 3.26
C ARG A 693 12.51 -6.81 2.98
N MET A 694 12.17 -5.65 3.55
CA MET A 694 13.04 -4.47 3.54
C MET A 694 14.24 -4.65 4.46
N VAL A 695 14.05 -5.15 5.68
CA VAL A 695 15.14 -5.31 6.66
C VAL A 695 15.84 -6.66 6.61
N GLY A 696 15.22 -7.64 5.97
CA GLY A 696 15.66 -9.03 5.85
C GLY A 696 15.95 -9.44 4.39
N PRO A 697 16.05 -10.75 4.11
CA PRO A 697 15.94 -11.87 5.05
C PRO A 697 16.97 -11.79 6.18
N ALA A 698 16.67 -12.37 7.35
CA ALA A 698 17.57 -12.29 8.50
C ALA A 698 18.05 -13.67 8.96
N LEU A 699 19.35 -13.79 9.23
CA LEU A 699 19.93 -14.90 9.97
C LEU A 699 19.77 -14.62 11.47
N VAL A 700 19.19 -15.56 12.19
CA VAL A 700 18.92 -15.46 13.62
C VAL A 700 19.58 -16.62 14.36
N GLY A 701 20.33 -16.30 15.41
CA GLY A 701 20.82 -17.27 16.39
C GLY A 701 20.03 -17.20 17.69
N ARG A 702 19.53 -18.35 18.17
CA ARG A 702 18.85 -18.43 19.48
C ARG A 702 19.40 -19.57 20.32
N PRO A 703 19.65 -19.37 21.62
CA PRO A 703 20.11 -20.44 22.48
C PRO A 703 18.97 -21.45 22.72
N TYR A 704 19.32 -22.73 22.86
CA TYR A 704 18.41 -23.69 23.48
C TYR A 704 18.36 -23.41 24.99
N VAL A 705 17.16 -23.48 25.55
CA VAL A 705 16.92 -23.32 26.98
C VAL A 705 16.27 -24.59 27.54
N ASN A 706 16.70 -25.00 28.73
CA ASN A 706 16.08 -26.11 29.44
C ASN A 706 14.73 -25.67 30.04
N GLN A 707 14.01 -26.59 30.70
CA GLN A 707 12.72 -26.29 31.35
C GLN A 707 12.81 -25.22 32.45
N ARG A 708 14.01 -24.90 32.94
CA ARG A 708 14.26 -23.85 33.94
C ARG A 708 14.66 -22.52 33.30
N GLY A 709 14.72 -22.43 31.97
CA GLY A 709 15.16 -21.24 31.24
C GLY A 709 16.68 -21.09 31.13
N GLU A 710 17.47 -22.06 31.59
CA GLU A 710 18.93 -22.02 31.56
C GLU A 710 19.43 -22.48 30.18
N ARG A 711 20.44 -21.80 29.62
CA ARG A 711 21.00 -22.13 28.31
C ARG A 711 21.69 -23.50 28.32
N THR A 712 21.44 -24.33 27.32
CA THR A 712 21.93 -25.73 27.27
C THR A 712 23.27 -25.91 26.56
N GLY A 713 24.02 -24.83 26.31
CA GLY A 713 25.31 -24.88 25.62
C GLY A 713 25.24 -25.06 24.10
N GLN A 714 24.03 -25.09 23.51
CA GLN A 714 23.82 -25.11 22.07
C GLN A 714 22.97 -23.93 21.61
N MET A 715 23.17 -23.53 20.36
CA MET A 715 22.41 -22.51 19.66
C MET A 715 21.82 -23.09 18.37
N ARG A 716 20.57 -22.74 18.08
CA ARG A 716 19.95 -22.98 16.78
C ARG A 716 20.17 -21.80 15.85
N LEU A 717 20.43 -22.10 14.59
CA LEU A 717 20.47 -21.17 13.48
C LEU A 717 19.17 -21.27 12.68
N GLU A 718 18.56 -20.12 12.45
CA GLU A 718 17.27 -19.99 11.80
C GLU A 718 17.29 -18.83 10.78
N TRP A 719 16.60 -19.01 9.66
CA TRP A 719 16.24 -17.92 8.76
C TRP A 719 14.91 -17.32 9.19
N LEU A 720 14.87 -16.01 9.37
CA LEU A 720 13.63 -15.24 9.49
C LEU A 720 13.22 -14.75 8.09
N LEU A 721 12.14 -15.30 7.57
CA LEU A 721 11.68 -15.15 6.19
C LEU A 721 10.21 -14.70 6.14
N ALA A 722 9.81 -14.01 5.08
CA ALA A 722 8.43 -13.59 4.86
C ALA A 722 7.67 -14.61 4.00
N THR A 723 6.77 -15.40 4.59
CA THR A 723 5.93 -16.38 3.88
C THR A 723 4.53 -15.83 3.69
N ALA A 724 4.21 -15.38 2.48
CA ALA A 724 2.98 -14.65 2.17
C ALA A 724 2.74 -13.53 3.20
N GLU A 725 1.73 -13.71 4.06
CA GLU A 725 1.27 -12.72 5.03
C GLU A 725 1.95 -12.77 6.40
N ARG A 726 2.90 -13.70 6.60
CA ARG A 726 3.48 -14.01 7.93
C ARG A 726 4.99 -14.06 7.89
N ASP A 727 5.61 -13.84 9.04
CA ASP A 727 7.01 -14.17 9.25
C ASP A 727 7.15 -15.65 9.67
N ALA A 728 8.19 -16.31 9.18
CA ALA A 728 8.51 -17.70 9.49
C ALA A 728 9.96 -17.80 9.99
N LEU A 729 10.15 -18.54 11.08
CA LEU A 729 11.47 -18.94 11.57
C LEU A 729 11.78 -20.35 11.08
N VAL A 730 12.75 -20.41 10.18
CA VAL A 730 13.08 -21.57 9.36
C VAL A 730 14.42 -22.13 9.82
N HIS A 731 14.36 -23.14 10.69
CA HIS A 731 15.53 -23.78 11.28
C HIS A 731 16.32 -24.59 10.24
N PHE A 732 17.64 -24.37 10.19
CA PHE A 732 18.51 -25.04 9.22
C PHE A 732 19.78 -25.66 9.82
N GLY A 733 20.09 -25.42 11.09
CA GLY A 733 21.23 -26.03 11.75
C GLY A 733 21.38 -25.69 13.22
N ASP A 734 22.22 -26.47 13.91
CA ASP A 734 22.60 -26.27 15.31
C ASP A 734 24.12 -26.11 15.40
N ILE A 735 24.58 -25.21 16.26
CA ILE A 735 25.99 -24.97 16.57
C ILE A 735 26.20 -24.91 18.09
N ASP A 736 27.46 -24.91 18.52
CA ASP A 736 27.80 -24.61 19.91
C ASP A 736 27.35 -23.20 20.28
N LEU A 737 26.94 -23.01 21.54
CA LEU A 737 26.51 -21.70 22.03
C LEU A 737 27.64 -20.68 21.86
N LEU A 738 27.32 -19.60 21.14
CA LEU A 738 28.22 -18.47 20.98
C LEU A 738 28.31 -17.64 22.25
N GLU A 739 29.49 -17.08 22.49
CA GLU A 739 29.77 -16.23 23.64
C GLU A 739 29.38 -14.78 23.32
N ASP A 740 29.00 -14.01 24.33
CA ASP A 740 28.72 -12.58 24.13
C ASP A 740 30.00 -11.88 23.63
N GLY A 741 29.87 -11.07 22.57
CA GLY A 741 31.00 -10.45 21.86
C GLY A 741 31.57 -11.26 20.69
N ASP A 742 31.17 -12.53 20.51
CA ASP A 742 31.42 -13.23 19.24
C ASP A 742 30.78 -12.45 18.09
N ARG A 743 31.47 -12.36 16.95
CA ARG A 743 31.00 -11.64 15.75
C ARG A 743 30.56 -12.62 14.67
N VAL A 744 29.30 -12.51 14.25
CA VAL A 744 28.73 -13.29 13.16
C VAL A 744 28.67 -12.43 11.91
N VAL A 745 29.41 -12.83 10.86
CA VAL A 745 29.46 -12.15 9.57
C VAL A 745 28.64 -12.95 8.56
N LEU A 746 27.65 -12.31 7.95
CA LEU A 746 26.85 -12.85 6.86
C LEU A 746 27.29 -12.25 5.53
N ARG A 747 27.72 -13.12 4.62
CA ARG A 747 28.35 -12.75 3.36
C ARG A 747 27.49 -13.19 2.18
N ASN A 748 27.30 -12.28 1.22
CA ASN A 748 26.71 -12.57 -0.08
C ASN A 748 27.81 -12.49 -1.15
N LEU A 749 28.20 -13.63 -1.73
CA LEU A 749 29.37 -13.70 -2.62
C LEU A 749 29.13 -13.07 -4.01
N VAL A 750 27.87 -12.84 -4.39
CA VAL A 750 27.53 -12.07 -5.61
C VAL A 750 27.76 -10.60 -5.32
N ARG A 751 27.21 -10.11 -4.20
CA ARG A 751 27.35 -8.74 -3.73
C ARG A 751 28.80 -8.30 -3.56
N GLU A 752 29.64 -9.15 -2.96
CA GLU A 752 31.07 -8.85 -2.72
C GLU A 752 31.87 -8.55 -3.99
N LYS A 753 31.44 -9.08 -5.13
CA LYS A 753 32.11 -8.87 -6.42
C LYS A 753 31.69 -7.57 -7.10
N ASN A 754 30.64 -6.91 -6.62
CA ASN A 754 30.14 -5.67 -7.19
C ASN A 754 30.92 -4.47 -6.62
N HIS A 755 31.89 -3.99 -7.40
CA HIS A 755 32.78 -2.88 -7.03
C HIS A 755 32.08 -1.54 -6.81
N LEU A 756 30.81 -1.41 -7.22
CA LEU A 756 30.00 -0.19 -7.09
C LEU A 756 29.26 -0.11 -5.76
N ILE A 757 29.24 -1.22 -5.02
CA ILE A 757 28.69 -1.28 -3.68
C ILE A 757 29.79 -0.81 -2.71
N PRO A 758 29.51 0.16 -1.83
CA PRO A 758 30.44 0.59 -0.79
C PRO A 758 30.98 -0.61 0.00
N GLU A 759 32.27 -0.59 0.34
CA GLU A 759 32.96 -1.75 0.92
C GLU A 759 32.32 -2.21 2.24
N ASP A 760 31.92 -1.26 3.07
CA ASP A 760 31.21 -1.42 4.34
C ASP A 760 29.81 -2.00 4.19
N GLU A 761 29.20 -1.91 3.01
CA GLU A 761 27.88 -2.49 2.76
C GLU A 761 27.92 -3.87 2.09
N ARG A 762 29.09 -4.35 1.63
CA ARG A 762 29.18 -5.62 0.87
C ARG A 762 28.87 -6.84 1.72
N GLN A 763 29.11 -6.73 3.03
CA GLN A 763 28.85 -7.75 4.03
C GLN A 763 28.05 -7.13 5.17
N SER A 764 27.45 -7.98 6.00
CA SER A 764 26.79 -7.54 7.22
C SER A 764 27.27 -8.37 8.39
N TYR A 765 27.32 -7.78 9.58
CA TYR A 765 27.67 -8.51 10.79
C TYR A 765 26.74 -8.12 11.93
N ALA A 766 26.68 -8.98 12.94
CA ALA A 766 26.12 -8.68 14.24
C ALA A 766 27.01 -9.27 15.34
N LEU A 767 27.05 -8.62 16.50
CA LEU A 767 27.64 -9.20 17.70
C LEU A 767 26.60 -10.01 18.47
N VAL A 768 27.06 -11.10 19.09
CA VAL A 768 26.23 -11.91 19.96
C VAL A 768 26.02 -11.15 21.28
N ARG A 769 24.74 -10.96 21.65
CA ARG A 769 24.33 -10.30 22.89
C ARG A 769 23.27 -11.13 23.58
N GLY A 770 23.47 -11.44 24.86
CA GLY A 770 22.52 -12.29 25.59
C GLY A 770 22.37 -13.67 24.95
N GLY A 771 23.45 -14.20 24.34
CA GLY A 771 23.47 -15.49 23.67
C GLY A 771 22.61 -15.60 22.41
N GLY A 772 22.18 -14.49 21.82
CA GLY A 772 21.47 -14.46 20.54
C GLY A 772 22.00 -13.36 19.62
N PHE A 773 21.62 -13.42 18.34
CA PHE A 773 21.95 -12.40 17.35
C PHE A 773 20.90 -12.35 16.23
N ARG A 774 20.91 -11.25 15.47
CA ARG A 774 20.19 -11.12 14.19
C ARG A 774 21.05 -10.31 13.23
N VAL A 775 21.28 -10.83 12.03
CA VAL A 775 22.02 -10.14 10.97
C VAL A 775 21.32 -10.32 9.63
N SER A 776 21.31 -9.27 8.82
CA SER A 776 20.68 -9.27 7.49
C SER A 776 21.62 -8.68 6.46
N VAL A 777 21.58 -9.24 5.25
CA VAL A 777 22.29 -8.74 4.08
C VAL A 777 21.31 -8.75 2.91
N ALA A 778 21.47 -7.83 1.97
CA ALA A 778 20.67 -7.82 0.75
C ALA A 778 20.93 -9.12 -0.05
N THR A 779 19.85 -9.73 -0.56
CA THR A 779 19.90 -11.00 -1.29
C THR A 779 18.93 -11.01 -2.47
N ASP A 780 19.31 -11.70 -3.53
CA ASP A 780 18.42 -12.12 -4.60
C ASP A 780 18.07 -13.61 -4.47
N ALA A 781 16.79 -13.94 -4.67
CA ALA A 781 16.31 -15.31 -4.82
C ALA A 781 14.97 -15.34 -5.56
N GLU A 782 14.75 -16.40 -6.35
CA GLU A 782 13.48 -16.63 -7.04
C GLU A 782 12.34 -16.86 -6.03
N PRO A 783 11.14 -16.31 -6.24
CA PRO A 783 9.99 -16.58 -5.38
C PRO A 783 9.53 -18.05 -5.45
N GLY A 784 8.72 -18.46 -4.47
CA GLY A 784 8.27 -19.85 -4.33
C GLY A 784 7.49 -20.36 -5.56
N THR A 785 6.69 -19.48 -6.16
CA THR A 785 5.92 -19.68 -7.39
C THR A 785 6.84 -20.02 -8.59
N MET A 786 7.90 -19.24 -8.81
CA MET A 786 8.88 -19.47 -9.88
C MET A 786 9.68 -20.76 -9.66
N ARG A 787 10.08 -21.05 -8.42
CA ARG A 787 10.75 -22.33 -8.10
C ARG A 787 9.85 -23.51 -8.42
N ARG A 788 8.57 -23.45 -8.03
CA ARG A 788 7.57 -24.47 -8.38
C ARG A 788 7.45 -24.64 -9.88
N ALA A 789 7.34 -23.55 -10.64
CA ALA A 789 7.24 -23.60 -12.10
C ALA A 789 8.46 -24.27 -12.76
N ARG A 790 9.68 -23.96 -12.28
CA ARG A 790 10.93 -24.55 -12.79
C ARG A 790 11.11 -26.01 -12.40
N MET A 791 10.79 -26.36 -11.16
CA MET A 791 10.91 -27.71 -10.63
C MET A 791 9.79 -28.64 -11.13
N GLY A 792 8.61 -28.09 -11.45
CA GLY A 792 7.49 -28.82 -12.05
C GLY A 792 6.80 -29.81 -11.12
N PHE A 793 6.74 -29.53 -9.81
CA PHE A 793 6.08 -30.40 -8.82
C PHE A 793 4.63 -29.97 -8.53
N ASN A 794 3.81 -30.92 -8.06
CA ASN A 794 2.44 -30.64 -7.63
C ASN A 794 2.43 -30.12 -6.18
N PRO A 795 1.95 -28.88 -5.93
CA PRO A 795 1.96 -28.30 -4.58
C PRO A 795 0.96 -28.95 -3.63
N LYS A 796 -0.09 -29.61 -4.14
CA LYS A 796 -1.09 -30.32 -3.33
C LYS A 796 -0.55 -31.57 -2.61
N ILE A 797 0.66 -32.00 -2.98
CA ILE A 797 1.36 -33.10 -2.32
C ILE A 797 2.31 -32.47 -1.31
N SER A 798 2.17 -32.78 -0.02
CA SER A 798 3.04 -32.26 1.03
C SER A 798 4.35 -33.06 1.06
N ALA A 799 5.50 -32.40 0.88
CA ALA A 799 6.80 -33.02 1.06
C ALA A 799 6.93 -33.58 2.47
N PHE A 800 6.47 -32.79 3.45
CA PHE A 800 6.57 -33.10 4.86
C PHE A 800 5.63 -34.25 5.27
N ASP A 801 4.33 -34.11 4.99
CA ASP A 801 3.33 -35.05 5.49
C ASP A 801 3.19 -36.29 4.61
N THR A 802 3.19 -36.10 3.28
CA THR A 802 2.89 -37.17 2.32
C THR A 802 4.14 -37.92 1.90
N LEU A 803 5.19 -37.22 1.46
CA LEU A 803 6.37 -37.87 0.88
C LEU A 803 7.32 -38.42 1.94
N MET A 804 7.50 -37.70 3.04
CA MET A 804 8.35 -38.15 4.16
C MET A 804 7.59 -38.97 5.21
N GLY A 805 6.26 -38.98 5.16
CA GLY A 805 5.42 -39.69 6.15
C GLY A 805 5.44 -39.06 7.54
N CYS A 806 5.74 -37.76 7.65
CA CYS A 806 5.88 -37.06 8.93
C CYS A 806 4.57 -36.41 9.42
N ALA A 807 3.41 -36.83 8.90
CA ALA A 807 2.12 -36.30 9.29
C ALA A 807 1.88 -36.42 10.79
N VAL A 808 1.28 -35.39 11.41
CA VAL A 808 0.93 -35.43 12.83
C VAL A 808 -0.03 -36.59 13.08
N ALA A 809 0.37 -37.48 13.98
CA ALA A 809 -0.43 -38.64 14.35
C ALA A 809 -1.00 -38.41 15.75
N ARG A 810 -2.32 -38.58 15.92
CA ARG A 810 -2.94 -38.60 17.26
C ARG A 810 -2.69 -39.93 17.99
N ARG A 811 -2.37 -40.98 17.25
CA ARG A 811 -2.05 -42.31 17.79
C ARG A 811 -0.98 -43.03 16.97
N CYS A 812 -0.16 -43.80 17.66
CA CYS A 812 0.78 -44.78 17.12
C CYS A 812 0.47 -46.14 17.69
N ASN A 813 -0.04 -47.06 16.87
CA ASN A 813 -0.58 -48.33 17.35
C ASN A 813 -1.59 -48.07 18.50
N ASP A 814 -1.33 -48.61 19.69
CA ASP A 814 -2.17 -48.42 20.88
C ASP A 814 -1.76 -47.22 21.76
N VAL A 815 -0.75 -46.43 21.35
CA VAL A 815 -0.23 -45.30 22.13
C VAL A 815 -0.83 -43.99 21.62
N GLU A 816 -1.37 -43.17 22.52
CA GLU A 816 -1.81 -41.81 22.20
C GLU A 816 -0.61 -40.87 22.15
N CYS A 817 -0.50 -40.12 21.05
CA CYS A 817 0.65 -39.25 20.82
C CYS A 817 0.37 -37.83 21.29
N PRO A 818 1.35 -37.15 21.90
CA PRO A 818 1.30 -35.71 22.12
C PRO A 818 1.08 -34.93 20.82
N ASN A 819 0.53 -33.72 20.92
CA ASN A 819 0.43 -32.80 19.79
C ASN A 819 1.82 -32.52 19.19
N ASN A 820 1.91 -32.36 17.86
CA ASN A 820 3.15 -32.19 17.09
C ASN A 820 4.12 -33.38 17.15
N ASN A 821 3.59 -34.59 17.37
CA ASN A 821 4.33 -35.83 17.17
C ASN A 821 3.83 -36.56 15.94
N TYR A 822 4.74 -37.24 15.25
CA TYR A 822 4.44 -38.15 14.14
C TYR A 822 4.62 -39.60 14.59
N CYS A 823 4.11 -40.52 13.78
CA CYS A 823 4.33 -41.93 14.01
C CYS A 823 5.57 -42.46 13.31
N ALA A 824 6.63 -42.75 14.08
CA ALA A 824 7.84 -43.32 13.53
C ALA A 824 7.60 -44.77 13.07
N ALA A 825 8.42 -45.25 12.14
CA ALA A 825 8.34 -46.61 11.59
C ALA A 825 8.47 -47.71 12.66
N ASP A 826 9.07 -47.40 13.82
CA ASP A 826 9.16 -48.29 14.98
C ASP A 826 7.89 -48.31 15.86
N GLY A 827 6.83 -47.59 15.47
CA GLY A 827 5.56 -47.53 16.18
C GLY A 827 5.56 -46.62 17.40
N THR A 828 6.55 -45.75 17.57
CA THR A 828 6.65 -44.79 18.69
C THR A 828 6.30 -43.36 18.26
N CYS A 829 5.72 -42.59 19.19
CA CYS A 829 5.44 -41.17 18.99
C CYS A 829 6.73 -40.37 19.12
N LYS A 830 7.22 -39.75 18.05
CA LYS A 830 8.42 -38.89 18.07
C LYS A 830 8.05 -37.45 17.70
N PRO A 831 8.78 -36.43 18.21
CA PRO A 831 8.56 -35.04 17.81
C PRO A 831 8.68 -34.88 16.30
N GLN A 832 7.75 -34.14 15.70
CA GLN A 832 7.67 -33.94 14.25
C GLN A 832 8.98 -33.35 13.67
N GLY A 833 9.62 -32.42 14.38
CA GLY A 833 10.92 -31.86 13.98
C GLY A 833 12.08 -32.86 13.99
N GLN A 834 11.94 -34.00 14.69
CA GLN A 834 12.92 -35.10 14.58
C GLN A 834 12.80 -35.83 13.24
N CYS A 835 11.59 -35.94 12.68
CA CYS A 835 11.32 -36.64 11.42
C CYS A 835 12.20 -36.08 10.30
N LEU A 836 12.18 -34.76 10.09
CA LEU A 836 12.97 -34.07 9.06
C LEU A 836 14.48 -34.26 9.23
N ARG A 837 14.97 -34.13 10.47
CA ARG A 837 16.40 -34.28 10.76
C ARG A 837 16.92 -35.68 10.52
N SER A 838 16.09 -36.70 10.74
CA SER A 838 16.46 -38.11 10.54
C SER A 838 16.03 -38.68 9.18
N PHE A 839 15.38 -37.87 8.34
CA PHE A 839 14.84 -38.35 7.07
C PHE A 839 15.95 -38.65 6.07
N ASP A 840 15.95 -39.87 5.56
CA ASP A 840 16.79 -40.29 4.45
C ASP A 840 15.95 -40.26 3.16
N PRO A 841 16.24 -39.36 2.20
CA PRO A 841 15.54 -39.31 0.92
C PRO A 841 15.58 -40.64 0.13
N ALA A 842 16.58 -41.49 0.37
CA ALA A 842 16.67 -42.80 -0.27
C ALA A 842 15.65 -43.82 0.28
N SER A 843 15.00 -43.53 1.42
CA SER A 843 14.01 -44.41 2.06
C SER A 843 12.62 -44.39 1.41
N VAL A 844 12.36 -43.49 0.46
CA VAL A 844 11.09 -43.43 -0.25
C VAL A 844 11.07 -44.46 -1.38
N GLU A 845 10.48 -45.62 -1.11
CA GLU A 845 10.45 -46.77 -2.04
C GLU A 845 9.38 -46.65 -3.14
N ASP A 846 8.29 -45.93 -2.88
CA ASP A 846 7.21 -45.72 -3.88
C ASP A 846 7.72 -44.90 -5.06
N SER A 847 7.58 -45.44 -6.28
CA SER A 847 8.18 -44.86 -7.48
C SER A 847 7.63 -43.49 -7.86
N GLU A 848 6.38 -43.18 -7.48
CA GLU A 848 5.73 -41.90 -7.74
C GLU A 848 6.12 -40.87 -6.67
N HIS A 849 6.05 -41.22 -5.39
CA HIS A 849 6.52 -40.38 -4.28
C HIS A 849 8.02 -40.07 -4.40
N ALA A 850 8.84 -41.04 -4.78
CA ALA A 850 10.27 -40.82 -5.02
C ALA A 850 10.50 -39.86 -6.20
N ARG A 851 9.64 -39.91 -7.23
CA ARG A 851 9.68 -38.94 -8.34
C ARG A 851 9.30 -37.54 -7.86
N GLU A 852 8.20 -37.41 -7.13
CA GLU A 852 7.73 -36.13 -6.58
C GLU A 852 8.75 -35.52 -5.61
N LEU A 853 9.40 -36.33 -4.77
CA LEU A 853 10.45 -35.88 -3.86
C LEU A 853 11.67 -35.36 -4.63
N ARG A 854 12.10 -36.06 -5.69
CA ARG A 854 13.21 -35.61 -6.54
C ARG A 854 12.92 -34.28 -7.23
N LEU A 855 11.70 -34.07 -7.72
CA LEU A 855 11.32 -32.80 -8.37
C LEU A 855 11.45 -31.61 -7.42
N ARG A 856 11.17 -31.80 -6.13
CA ARG A 856 11.21 -30.75 -5.10
C ARG A 856 12.45 -30.76 -4.21
N THR A 857 13.52 -31.46 -4.63
CA THR A 857 14.80 -31.46 -3.91
C THR A 857 15.78 -30.52 -4.59
N ALA A 858 16.25 -29.50 -3.87
CA ALA A 858 17.21 -28.52 -4.35
C ALA A 858 18.65 -28.94 -3.99
N ASP A 859 19.23 -29.89 -4.75
CA ASP A 859 20.62 -30.35 -4.52
C ASP A 859 21.67 -29.25 -4.69
N ASN A 860 21.37 -28.24 -5.53
CA ASN A 860 22.16 -27.02 -5.66
C ASN A 860 21.27 -25.78 -5.50
N PRO A 861 21.03 -25.32 -4.27
CA PRO A 861 20.17 -24.16 -3.98
C PRO A 861 20.62 -22.86 -4.64
N ARG A 862 21.92 -22.72 -4.97
CA ARG A 862 22.52 -21.54 -5.60
C ARG A 862 22.03 -21.25 -7.02
N ILE A 863 21.24 -22.16 -7.60
CA ILE A 863 20.55 -21.92 -8.88
C ILE A 863 19.35 -21.00 -8.70
N TYR A 864 18.75 -21.01 -7.50
CA TYR A 864 17.51 -20.29 -7.20
C TYR A 864 17.72 -19.05 -6.31
N GLY A 865 18.94 -18.82 -5.82
CA GLY A 865 19.25 -17.66 -4.99
C GLY A 865 20.74 -17.49 -4.74
N ASP A 866 21.11 -16.34 -4.20
CA ASP A 866 22.51 -15.95 -4.04
C ASP A 866 23.31 -16.93 -3.16
N PRO A 867 24.58 -17.22 -3.50
CA PRO A 867 25.48 -17.98 -2.64
C PRO A 867 25.82 -17.21 -1.35
N LEU A 868 25.57 -17.84 -0.21
CA LEU A 868 25.83 -17.27 1.11
C LEU A 868 26.94 -17.99 1.85
N VAL A 869 27.65 -17.27 2.72
CA VAL A 869 28.63 -17.80 3.67
C VAL A 869 28.43 -17.12 5.02
N ILE A 870 28.51 -17.91 6.10
CA ILE A 870 28.47 -17.40 7.48
C ILE A 870 29.84 -17.66 8.10
N GLU A 871 30.46 -16.61 8.64
CA GLU A 871 31.74 -16.69 9.36
C GLU A 871 31.54 -16.22 10.79
N ILE A 872 32.06 -16.98 11.75
CA ILE A 872 31.95 -16.68 13.18
C ILE A 872 33.35 -16.42 13.71
N TYR A 873 33.56 -15.23 14.27
CA TYR A 873 34.80 -14.82 14.89
C TYR A 873 34.61 -14.69 16.41
N ASP A 874 35.63 -15.01 17.19
CA ASP A 874 35.64 -14.66 18.61
C ASP A 874 35.81 -13.16 18.82
N ALA A 875 35.67 -12.70 20.07
CA ALA A 875 35.88 -11.30 20.45
C ALA A 875 37.30 -10.80 20.17
N GLY A 876 38.29 -11.69 20.01
CA GLY A 876 39.67 -11.36 19.62
C GLY A 876 39.89 -11.27 18.11
N GLY A 877 38.86 -11.55 17.31
CA GLY A 877 38.92 -11.56 15.84
C GLY A 877 39.45 -12.86 15.23
N GLN A 878 39.59 -13.95 16.00
CA GLN A 878 39.97 -15.26 15.47
C GLN A 878 38.74 -15.97 14.89
N LEU A 879 38.87 -16.50 13.67
CA LEU A 879 37.81 -17.30 13.03
C LEU A 879 37.59 -18.61 13.79
N LYS A 880 36.40 -18.81 14.35
CA LYS A 880 35.95 -20.03 15.05
C LYS A 880 35.37 -21.05 14.06
N GLN A 881 34.51 -20.60 13.15
CA GLN A 881 33.73 -21.48 12.27
C GLN A 881 33.33 -20.77 10.98
N THR A 882 33.28 -21.54 9.88
CA THR A 882 32.68 -21.14 8.61
C THR A 882 31.55 -22.11 8.27
N ILE A 883 30.41 -21.59 7.82
CA ILE A 883 29.25 -22.37 7.37
C ILE A 883 28.90 -21.92 5.95
N ASP A 884 29.11 -22.80 4.98
CA ASP A 884 28.89 -22.56 3.55
C ASP A 884 27.99 -23.63 2.88
N THR A 885 27.49 -24.57 3.69
CA THR A 885 26.52 -25.62 3.32
C THR A 885 25.41 -25.69 4.38
N PHE A 886 24.25 -26.24 4.01
CA PHE A 886 23.15 -26.51 4.95
C PHE A 886 23.57 -27.60 5.95
N PRO A 887 23.66 -27.33 7.26
CA PRO A 887 24.07 -28.34 8.24
C PRO A 887 23.07 -29.48 8.43
N GLN A 888 21.78 -29.22 8.17
CA GLN A 888 20.69 -30.19 8.31
C GLN A 888 19.71 -30.05 7.14
N ASN A 889 18.88 -31.09 6.94
CA ASN A 889 17.77 -31.03 6.00
C ASN A 889 16.81 -29.93 6.41
N LEU A 890 16.42 -29.11 5.44
CA LEU A 890 15.48 -28.01 5.61
C LEU A 890 14.32 -28.17 4.63
N ILE A 891 13.10 -27.84 5.07
CA ILE A 891 11.95 -27.65 4.16
C ILE A 891 11.49 -26.21 4.25
N PHE A 892 11.38 -25.57 3.09
CA PHE A 892 10.81 -24.24 2.96
C PHE A 892 10.02 -24.16 1.65
N GLN A 893 8.80 -23.61 1.70
CA GLN A 893 7.86 -23.54 0.57
C GLN A 893 7.71 -24.89 -0.18
N ASN A 894 7.52 -25.97 0.59
CA ASN A 894 7.39 -27.35 0.10
C ASN A 894 8.59 -27.90 -0.71
N ILE A 895 9.74 -27.24 -0.63
CA ILE A 895 11.01 -27.65 -1.26
C ILE A 895 11.98 -28.15 -0.20
N VAL A 896 12.64 -29.27 -0.48
CA VAL A 896 13.65 -29.90 0.36
C VAL A 896 15.04 -29.36 0.00
N TYR A 897 15.75 -28.85 1.00
CA TYR A 897 17.13 -28.41 0.94
C TYR A 897 17.98 -29.42 1.74
N PRO A 898 18.70 -30.33 1.07
CA PRO A 898 19.37 -31.42 1.75
C PRO A 898 20.59 -30.95 2.55
N ALA A 899 20.87 -31.66 3.64
CA ALA A 899 22.10 -31.47 4.41
C ALA A 899 23.34 -31.65 3.50
N GLY A 900 24.32 -30.76 3.63
CA GLY A 900 25.51 -30.71 2.79
C GLY A 900 25.32 -29.98 1.45
N ALA A 901 24.10 -29.59 1.08
CA ALA A 901 23.88 -28.75 -0.09
C ALA A 901 24.50 -27.35 0.13
N PRO A 902 25.02 -26.68 -0.91
CA PRO A 902 25.60 -25.35 -0.77
C PRO A 902 24.60 -24.33 -0.21
N LEU A 903 25.03 -23.51 0.74
CA LEU A 903 24.19 -22.48 1.34
C LEU A 903 23.84 -21.40 0.30
N ALA A 904 22.57 -21.00 0.28
CA ALA A 904 22.05 -19.97 -0.61
C ALA A 904 20.90 -19.19 0.03
N ALA A 905 20.62 -18.01 -0.51
CA ALA A 905 19.47 -17.20 -0.12
C ALA A 905 18.16 -17.93 -0.48
N LEU A 906 17.27 -18.03 0.50
CA LEU A 906 15.96 -18.66 0.35
C LEU A 906 14.86 -17.66 -0.02
N MET A 907 15.16 -16.36 0.02
CA MET A 907 14.26 -15.28 -0.37
C MET A 907 15.06 -14.06 -0.80
N GLN A 908 14.45 -13.25 -1.66
CA GLN A 908 14.92 -11.91 -1.96
C GLN A 908 14.63 -10.96 -0.80
N GLY A 909 15.53 -10.01 -0.55
CA GLY A 909 15.29 -8.90 0.38
C GLY A 909 16.37 -7.84 0.32
N TRP A 910 16.07 -6.67 0.89
CA TRP A 910 16.91 -5.48 0.75
C TRP A 910 17.97 -5.36 1.86
N GLY A 911 17.84 -6.11 2.96
CA GLY A 911 18.80 -6.10 4.07
C GLY A 911 19.06 -4.71 4.67
N LEU A 912 18.10 -3.79 4.60
CA LEU A 912 18.25 -2.43 5.11
C LEU A 912 18.25 -2.41 6.64
N LYS A 913 19.18 -1.69 7.25
CA LYS A 913 19.14 -1.39 8.68
C LYS A 913 18.18 -0.23 8.91
N ARG A 914 17.14 -0.44 9.73
CA ARG A 914 16.22 0.65 10.13
C ARG A 914 16.95 1.73 10.92
N GLN A 915 16.37 2.91 11.01
CA GLN A 915 16.95 4.08 11.71
C GLN A 915 18.32 4.56 11.15
N THR A 916 18.65 4.21 9.90
CA THR A 916 19.84 4.74 9.18
C THR A 916 19.45 5.73 8.07
N PRO A 917 20.37 6.62 7.62
CA PRO A 917 20.06 7.60 6.57
C PRO A 917 19.61 6.92 5.28
N ARG A 918 20.21 5.77 4.96
CA ARG A 918 19.83 4.97 3.80
C ARG A 918 18.39 4.46 3.87
N PHE A 919 17.92 4.01 5.04
CA PHE A 919 16.53 3.58 5.20
C PHE A 919 15.55 4.74 4.99
N ARG A 920 15.86 5.94 5.52
CA ARG A 920 15.05 7.15 5.32
C ARG A 920 14.97 7.56 3.84
N SER A 921 16.12 7.57 3.15
CA SER A 921 16.18 7.85 1.71
C SER A 921 15.38 6.83 0.89
N PHE A 922 15.45 5.54 1.24
CA PHE A 922 14.65 4.50 0.59
C PHE A 922 13.14 4.78 0.76
N ILE A 923 12.69 5.12 1.96
CA ILE A 923 11.28 5.42 2.24
C ILE A 923 10.78 6.61 1.42
N GLY A 924 11.57 7.69 1.29
CA GLY A 924 11.19 8.84 0.45
C GLY A 924 11.03 8.49 -1.03
N ILE A 925 11.93 7.64 -1.56
CA ILE A 925 11.82 7.11 -2.93
C ILE A 925 10.61 6.17 -3.05
N ALA A 926 10.37 5.33 -2.03
CA ALA A 926 9.25 4.41 -2.02
C ALA A 926 7.90 5.15 -2.12
N GLN A 927 7.71 6.22 -1.36
CA GLN A 927 6.50 7.06 -1.48
C GLN A 927 6.33 7.57 -2.92
N THR A 928 7.39 8.10 -3.53
CA THR A 928 7.37 8.62 -4.92
C THR A 928 6.93 7.54 -5.93
N LEU A 929 7.37 6.30 -5.72
CA LEU A 929 7.01 5.16 -6.58
C LEU A 929 5.56 4.72 -6.39
N LEU A 930 5.05 4.76 -5.16
CA LEU A 930 3.71 4.31 -4.78
C LEU A 930 2.60 5.30 -5.20
N GLU A 931 2.93 6.57 -5.40
CA GLU A 931 1.98 7.66 -5.65
C GLU A 931 1.01 7.45 -6.82
N VAL A 932 1.42 6.75 -7.89
CA VAL A 932 0.51 6.43 -9.01
C VAL A 932 -0.61 5.44 -8.63
N ALA A 933 -0.63 4.97 -7.38
CA ALA A 933 -1.68 4.16 -6.77
C ALA A 933 -2.16 4.74 -5.42
N ASP A 934 -1.67 5.91 -4.99
CA ASP A 934 -1.91 6.44 -3.65
C ASP A 934 -3.21 7.26 -3.60
N PRO A 935 -4.21 6.91 -2.77
CA PRO A 935 -5.45 7.66 -2.64
C PRO A 935 -5.26 9.16 -2.35
N ALA A 936 -4.19 9.55 -1.65
CA ALA A 936 -3.89 10.97 -1.43
C ALA A 936 -3.73 11.73 -2.75
N VAL A 937 -3.09 11.13 -3.76
CA VAL A 937 -2.87 11.76 -5.08
C VAL A 937 -4.16 11.85 -5.88
N TYR A 938 -5.10 10.91 -5.70
CA TYR A 938 -6.41 10.93 -6.34
C TYR A 938 -7.41 11.85 -5.64
N ALA A 939 -7.22 12.14 -4.35
CA ALA A 939 -8.16 12.92 -3.54
C ALA A 939 -8.45 14.35 -4.06
N PRO A 940 -7.47 15.13 -4.54
CA PRO A 940 -7.75 16.41 -5.18
C PRO A 940 -8.69 16.28 -6.40
N HIS A 941 -8.72 15.12 -7.06
CA HIS A 941 -9.54 14.88 -8.25
C HIS A 941 -10.99 14.50 -7.93
N TYR A 942 -11.37 14.36 -6.67
CA TYR A 942 -12.77 14.13 -6.30
C TYR A 942 -13.64 15.34 -6.67
N PHE A 943 -13.24 16.55 -6.27
CA PHE A 943 -14.03 17.75 -6.56
C PHE A 943 -13.23 19.06 -6.65
N LEU A 944 -11.97 19.10 -6.20
CA LEU A 944 -11.14 20.32 -6.28
C LEU A 944 -10.60 20.55 -7.70
N ARG A 945 -10.07 19.48 -8.31
CA ARG A 945 -9.49 19.48 -9.65
C ARG A 945 -9.95 18.24 -10.43
N PRO A 946 -11.26 18.05 -10.70
CA PRO A 946 -11.76 16.85 -11.37
C PRO A 946 -11.06 16.57 -12.71
N LEU A 947 -10.79 15.30 -12.98
CA LEU A 947 -10.25 14.86 -14.27
C LEU A 947 -11.30 15.01 -15.38
N LYS A 948 -10.83 15.17 -16.61
CA LYS A 948 -11.67 15.45 -17.78
C LYS A 948 -11.59 14.33 -18.81
N TYR A 949 -12.75 13.86 -19.24
CA TYR A 949 -12.91 12.75 -20.16
C TYR A 949 -13.66 13.24 -21.41
N PRO A 950 -12.97 13.85 -22.39
CA PRO A 950 -13.64 14.51 -23.52
C PRO A 950 -14.44 13.54 -24.42
N TYR A 951 -14.15 12.26 -24.34
CA TYR A 951 -14.84 11.19 -25.06
C TYR A 951 -16.13 10.70 -24.38
N GLU A 952 -16.39 11.09 -23.13
CA GLU A 952 -17.58 10.68 -22.38
C GLU A 952 -18.85 11.43 -22.78
N THR A 953 -19.99 10.87 -22.37
CA THR A 953 -21.30 11.54 -22.49
C THR A 953 -21.28 12.87 -21.73
N PRO A 954 -22.12 13.87 -22.12
CA PRO A 954 -22.09 15.19 -21.48
C PRO A 954 -22.21 15.17 -19.95
N ALA A 955 -22.89 14.16 -19.39
CA ALA A 955 -23.02 13.99 -17.95
C ALA A 955 -21.70 13.57 -17.27
N PHE A 956 -20.78 12.89 -17.96
CA PHE A 956 -19.56 12.30 -17.38
C PHE A 956 -18.25 12.83 -18.00
N ARG A 957 -18.31 13.98 -18.71
CA ARG A 957 -17.10 14.63 -19.25
C ARG A 957 -16.16 15.17 -18.16
N GLU A 958 -16.68 15.37 -16.95
CA GLU A 958 -15.93 15.82 -15.79
C GLU A 958 -16.26 14.89 -14.62
N GLY A 959 -15.23 14.33 -13.96
CA GLY A 959 -15.36 13.25 -12.98
C GLY A 959 -15.61 13.69 -11.55
N GLY A 960 -16.53 14.64 -11.32
CA GLY A 960 -16.84 15.11 -9.97
C GLY A 960 -17.50 14.05 -9.08
N THR A 961 -16.86 13.72 -7.96
CA THR A 961 -17.31 12.77 -6.93
C THR A 961 -17.45 13.46 -5.57
N ASN A 962 -18.61 13.33 -4.93
CA ASN A 962 -18.78 13.68 -3.52
C ASN A 962 -18.17 12.57 -2.64
N PHE A 963 -17.29 12.90 -1.70
CA PHE A 963 -16.51 11.91 -0.97
C PHE A 963 -16.61 12.07 0.55
N VAL A 964 -16.82 10.96 1.26
CA VAL A 964 -16.70 10.91 2.72
C VAL A 964 -15.54 10.00 3.12
N ALA A 965 -14.54 10.58 3.78
CA ALA A 965 -13.52 9.83 4.50
C ALA A 965 -14.05 9.45 5.88
N VAL A 966 -13.95 8.17 6.25
CA VAL A 966 -14.24 7.72 7.61
C VAL A 966 -12.96 7.17 8.22
N GLY A 967 -12.42 7.87 9.22
CA GLY A 967 -11.27 7.40 10.00
C GLY A 967 -11.73 6.93 11.37
N THR A 968 -11.71 5.63 11.65
CA THR A 968 -12.08 5.13 12.98
C THR A 968 -11.03 5.55 14.01
N LEU A 969 -11.47 6.13 15.13
CA LEU A 969 -10.56 6.72 16.11
C LEU A 969 -9.60 5.67 16.67
N GLY A 970 -8.31 6.01 16.68
CA GLY A 970 -7.24 5.13 17.17
C GLY A 970 -6.91 3.93 16.31
N ASP A 971 -7.40 3.87 15.06
CA ASP A 971 -6.97 2.85 14.12
C ASP A 971 -5.46 2.92 13.88
N GLN A 972 -4.80 1.77 14.00
CA GLN A 972 -3.37 1.56 13.74
C GLN A 972 -3.13 0.42 12.75
N THR A 973 -4.18 -0.16 12.17
CA THR A 973 -4.08 -1.12 11.07
C THR A 973 -3.95 -0.35 9.76
N VAL A 974 -4.86 0.59 9.50
CA VAL A 974 -4.65 1.70 8.56
C VAL A 974 -4.59 2.94 9.45
N PRO A 975 -3.38 3.45 9.77
CA PRO A 975 -3.22 4.48 10.79
C PRO A 975 -4.16 5.67 10.54
N ILE A 976 -4.93 6.11 11.54
CA ILE A 976 -5.92 7.18 11.38
C ILE A 976 -5.37 8.45 10.71
N SER A 977 -4.09 8.77 10.91
CA SER A 977 -3.41 9.87 10.23
C SER A 977 -3.52 9.83 8.70
N THR A 978 -3.65 8.65 8.09
CA THR A 978 -3.73 8.46 6.63
C THR A 978 -5.15 8.68 6.11
N ALA A 979 -6.19 8.37 6.91
CA ALA A 979 -7.56 8.79 6.63
C ALA A 979 -7.69 10.32 6.68
N LEU A 980 -7.05 10.95 7.69
CA LEU A 980 -6.98 12.41 7.81
C LEU A 980 -6.19 13.05 6.67
N ALA A 981 -5.08 12.44 6.25
CA ALA A 981 -4.31 12.88 5.09
C ALA A 981 -5.15 12.82 3.80
N MET A 982 -5.97 11.79 3.61
CA MET A 982 -6.88 11.69 2.46
C MET A 982 -7.97 12.77 2.50
N ALA A 983 -8.61 13.00 3.65
CA ALA A 983 -9.61 14.06 3.82
C ALA A 983 -9.02 15.47 3.60
N ARG A 984 -7.82 15.71 4.12
CA ARG A 984 -7.05 16.95 3.92
C ARG A 984 -6.69 17.14 2.45
N SER A 985 -6.18 16.10 1.79
CA SER A 985 -5.84 16.11 0.36
C SER A 985 -7.06 16.38 -0.53
N ALA A 986 -8.25 15.93 -0.12
CA ALA A 986 -9.50 16.24 -0.80
C ALA A 986 -9.99 17.68 -0.56
N GLY A 987 -9.40 18.41 0.39
CA GLY A 987 -9.85 19.76 0.80
C GLY A 987 -11.06 19.76 1.74
N VAL A 988 -11.35 18.63 2.41
CA VAL A 988 -12.41 18.56 3.43
C VAL A 988 -11.96 19.13 4.77
N LEU A 989 -10.68 18.92 5.12
CA LEU A 989 -10.10 19.38 6.37
C LEU A 989 -9.25 20.63 6.10
N ASP A 990 -9.66 21.76 6.67
CA ASP A 990 -8.97 23.03 6.44
C ASP A 990 -7.66 23.14 7.25
N THR A 991 -6.62 23.67 6.59
CA THR A 991 -5.26 23.82 7.12
C THR A 991 -4.79 25.27 7.24
N LEU A 992 -5.56 26.25 6.73
CA LEU A 992 -5.15 27.66 6.65
C LEU A 992 -6.22 28.62 7.22
N GLU A 993 -7.49 28.24 7.20
CA GLU A 993 -8.59 29.05 7.71
C GLU A 993 -8.75 28.86 9.22
N PHE A 994 -8.84 29.99 9.93
CA PHE A 994 -9.07 30.02 11.36
C PHE A 994 -10.51 29.60 11.68
N ASP A 995 -10.68 28.63 12.59
CA ASP A 995 -11.97 28.21 13.11
C ASP A 995 -12.17 28.76 14.53
N GLU A 996 -13.12 29.69 14.69
CA GLU A 996 -13.44 30.33 15.98
C GLU A 996 -13.83 29.31 17.08
N ARG A 997 -14.28 28.10 16.72
CA ARG A 997 -14.63 27.07 17.69
C ARG A 997 -13.41 26.59 18.47
N TYR A 998 -12.24 26.56 17.83
CA TYR A 998 -11.02 25.93 18.35
C TYR A 998 -9.88 26.92 18.58
N GLY A 999 -9.98 28.14 18.04
CA GLY A 999 -8.90 29.14 18.13
C GLY A 999 -7.68 28.77 17.27
N THR A 1000 -7.87 27.94 16.24
CA THR A 1000 -6.85 27.39 15.35
C THR A 1000 -7.56 26.80 14.12
N THR A 1001 -6.84 26.15 13.21
CA THR A 1001 -7.45 25.47 12.05
C THR A 1001 -8.11 24.14 12.48
N GLN A 1002 -8.99 23.58 11.65
CA GLN A 1002 -9.58 22.26 11.93
C GLN A 1002 -8.51 21.16 11.97
N ASN A 1003 -7.53 21.22 11.07
CA ASN A 1003 -6.41 20.30 11.04
C ASN A 1003 -5.59 20.34 12.33
N ASP A 1004 -5.23 21.54 12.80
CA ASP A 1004 -4.41 21.69 14.00
C ASP A 1004 -5.17 21.38 15.28
N PHE A 1005 -6.50 21.58 15.30
CA PHE A 1005 -7.34 21.09 16.38
C PHE A 1005 -7.19 19.57 16.56
N LEU A 1006 -7.17 18.80 15.46
CA LEU A 1006 -6.98 17.35 15.51
C LEU A 1006 -5.56 16.96 15.96
N ILE A 1007 -4.53 17.70 15.50
CA ILE A 1007 -3.13 17.49 15.90
C ILE A 1007 -2.96 17.74 17.41
N LYS A 1008 -3.41 18.90 17.90
CA LYS A 1008 -3.28 19.33 19.31
C LYS A 1008 -4.01 18.39 20.28
N ASN A 1009 -5.04 17.69 19.80
CA ASN A 1009 -5.77 16.67 20.56
C ASN A 1009 -5.32 15.23 20.27
N PHE A 1010 -4.14 15.05 19.67
CA PHE A 1010 -3.50 13.74 19.45
C PHE A 1010 -4.34 12.76 18.61
N VAL A 1011 -5.26 13.27 17.78
CA VAL A 1011 -6.10 12.42 16.92
C VAL A 1011 -5.27 11.79 15.79
N TYR A 1012 -4.33 12.55 15.22
CA TYR A 1012 -3.36 12.05 14.24
C TYR A 1012 -2.48 10.91 14.81
N GLU A 1013 -2.05 11.05 16.08
CA GLU A 1013 -1.26 10.03 16.77
C GLU A 1013 -2.12 8.78 17.02
N GLY A 1014 -3.28 8.94 17.67
CA GLY A 1014 -4.27 7.89 17.84
C GLY A 1014 -3.81 6.73 18.74
N ILE A 1015 -2.93 6.98 19.70
CA ILE A 1015 -2.37 5.94 20.59
C ILE A 1015 -2.85 6.17 22.03
N HIS A 1016 -3.78 5.32 22.49
CA HIS A 1016 -4.46 5.49 23.78
C HIS A 1016 -3.53 5.29 25.01
N TRP A 1017 -2.57 4.37 24.94
CA TRP A 1017 -1.73 3.99 26.08
C TRP A 1017 -0.64 5.02 26.41
N LEU A 1018 -0.46 6.04 25.55
CA LEU A 1018 0.39 7.20 25.84
C LEU A 1018 -0.25 8.17 26.86
N ASN A 1019 -1.51 7.93 27.26
CA ASN A 1019 -2.20 8.69 28.31
C ASN A 1019 -2.12 10.22 28.12
N ARG A 1020 -2.30 10.68 26.87
CA ARG A 1020 -2.29 12.11 26.51
C ARG A 1020 -3.33 12.94 27.28
N PHE A 1021 -4.36 12.28 27.80
CA PHE A 1021 -5.39 12.86 28.67
C PHE A 1021 -5.38 12.17 30.04
N PRO A 1022 -4.54 12.63 31.01
CA PRO A 1022 -4.38 11.93 32.29
C PRO A 1022 -5.65 11.79 33.14
N SER A 1023 -6.65 12.66 32.93
CA SER A 1023 -7.97 12.55 33.59
C SER A 1023 -8.84 11.42 33.02
N HIS A 1024 -8.51 10.94 31.82
CA HIS A 1024 -9.19 9.83 31.12
C HIS A 1024 -8.13 8.83 30.62
N PRO A 1025 -7.47 8.10 31.53
CA PRO A 1025 -6.36 7.23 31.16
C PRO A 1025 -6.80 6.12 30.19
N ASN A 1026 -5.88 5.72 29.30
CA ASN A 1026 -6.08 4.70 28.27
C ASN A 1026 -7.26 4.97 27.33
N THR A 1027 -7.55 6.25 27.07
CA THR A 1027 -8.60 6.67 26.13
C THR A 1027 -8.08 7.61 25.06
N LEU A 1028 -8.87 7.75 23.99
CA LEU A 1028 -8.63 8.66 22.87
C LEU A 1028 -9.56 9.87 22.97
N PHE A 1029 -9.19 10.97 22.29
CA PHE A 1029 -10.07 12.11 22.11
C PHE A 1029 -11.15 11.84 21.06
N ASP A 1030 -12.39 12.20 21.36
CA ASP A 1030 -13.52 12.13 20.44
C ASP A 1030 -13.88 13.52 19.88
N PRO A 1031 -13.32 13.90 18.71
CA PRO A 1031 -13.55 15.20 18.11
C PRO A 1031 -14.94 15.37 17.49
N ASP A 1032 -15.60 14.29 17.08
CA ASP A 1032 -16.89 14.35 16.38
C ASP A 1032 -18.07 14.11 17.31
N ASN A 1033 -17.85 13.43 18.44
CA ASN A 1033 -18.85 13.14 19.46
C ASN A 1033 -20.17 12.68 18.82
N LEU A 1034 -20.09 11.71 17.89
CA LEU A 1034 -21.22 11.25 17.07
C LEU A 1034 -22.30 10.54 17.89
N ASP A 1035 -21.96 10.10 19.10
CA ASP A 1035 -22.84 9.48 20.07
C ASP A 1035 -23.39 10.49 21.09
N GLU A 1036 -22.95 11.75 21.07
CA GLU A 1036 -23.24 12.80 22.08
C GLU A 1036 -23.06 12.30 23.53
N GLY A 1037 -21.93 11.64 23.79
CA GLY A 1037 -21.58 11.13 25.12
C GLY A 1037 -22.43 9.96 25.58
N ARG A 1038 -23.00 9.15 24.68
CA ARG A 1038 -23.73 7.90 24.99
C ARG A 1038 -22.84 6.65 25.01
N PHE A 1039 -21.58 6.73 24.58
CA PHE A 1039 -20.62 5.63 24.61
C PHE A 1039 -20.38 5.16 26.05
N ARG A 1040 -20.42 3.85 26.29
CA ARG A 1040 -20.20 3.25 27.61
C ARG A 1040 -19.31 2.02 27.49
N LEU A 1041 -18.49 1.76 28.51
CA LEU A 1041 -17.82 0.48 28.65
C LEU A 1041 -18.80 -0.58 29.19
N PRO A 1042 -18.65 -1.86 28.83
CA PRO A 1042 -19.46 -2.93 29.39
C PRO A 1042 -19.45 -2.93 30.93
N GLY A 1043 -20.64 -2.85 31.54
CA GLY A 1043 -20.81 -2.91 33.00
C GLY A 1043 -20.63 -1.60 33.76
N GLN A 1044 -20.47 -0.47 33.07
CA GLN A 1044 -20.41 0.85 33.72
C GLN A 1044 -21.78 1.51 33.94
N PRO A 1045 -21.90 2.40 34.95
CA PRO A 1045 -23.10 3.22 35.17
C PRO A 1045 -23.41 4.19 34.03
N ASP A 1046 -24.68 4.60 33.91
CA ASP A 1046 -25.17 5.46 32.82
C ASP A 1046 -24.60 6.90 32.82
N ASN A 1047 -23.95 7.35 33.90
CA ASN A 1047 -23.54 8.74 34.13
C ASN A 1047 -22.03 9.00 34.12
N ASP A 1048 -21.20 8.02 33.72
CA ASP A 1048 -19.75 8.21 33.62
C ASP A 1048 -19.36 8.58 32.18
N ASP A 1049 -18.83 9.80 31.97
CA ASP A 1049 -18.11 10.12 30.74
C ASP A 1049 -16.70 9.54 30.84
N VAL A 1050 -16.41 8.58 29.97
CA VAL A 1050 -15.16 7.82 30.01
C VAL A 1050 -14.11 8.32 29.05
N LYS A 1051 -14.44 9.24 28.15
CA LYS A 1051 -13.54 9.70 27.10
C LYS A 1051 -13.51 11.24 27.06
N PRO A 1052 -12.36 11.85 26.74
CA PRO A 1052 -12.30 13.28 26.53
C PRO A 1052 -13.04 13.64 25.22
N THR A 1053 -13.99 14.55 25.31
CA THR A 1053 -14.85 15.02 24.21
C THR A 1053 -14.75 16.54 24.02
N THR A 1054 -15.34 17.06 22.94
CA THR A 1054 -15.53 18.50 22.72
C THR A 1054 -17.02 18.88 22.79
N ASP A 1055 -17.31 20.04 23.40
CA ASP A 1055 -18.65 20.65 23.39
C ASP A 1055 -19.04 21.16 21.99
N LYS A 1056 -18.06 21.37 21.11
CA LYS A 1056 -18.22 21.81 19.72
C LYS A 1056 -17.63 20.73 18.81
N PRO A 1057 -18.45 19.77 18.34
CA PRO A 1057 -17.99 18.72 17.43
C PRO A 1057 -17.39 19.24 16.14
N LEU A 1058 -16.36 18.54 15.63
CA LEU A 1058 -15.73 18.85 14.35
C LEU A 1058 -16.68 18.58 13.19
N ARG A 1059 -17.04 17.31 12.96
CA ARG A 1059 -17.95 16.80 11.91
C ARG A 1059 -17.68 17.49 10.57
N ALA A 1060 -16.41 17.51 10.16
CA ALA A 1060 -15.95 18.33 9.05
C ALA A 1060 -16.73 18.01 7.77
N THR A 1061 -17.28 19.05 7.15
CA THR A 1061 -18.23 18.95 6.04
C THR A 1061 -18.01 20.15 5.13
N VAL A 1062 -17.89 19.91 3.82
CA VAL A 1062 -17.73 20.96 2.81
C VAL A 1062 -18.81 20.81 1.73
N THR A 1063 -19.34 21.95 1.29
CA THR A 1063 -20.21 22.00 0.10
C THR A 1063 -19.34 22.09 -1.13
N THR A 1064 -19.53 21.17 -2.06
CA THR A 1064 -18.81 21.12 -3.35
C THR A 1064 -19.75 21.60 -4.47
N PRO A 1065 -19.22 21.85 -5.69
CA PRO A 1065 -20.08 22.07 -6.86
C PRO A 1065 -21.02 20.90 -7.18
N TYR A 1066 -20.76 19.72 -6.61
CA TYR A 1066 -21.46 18.47 -6.90
C TYR A 1066 -22.37 18.00 -5.77
N GLY A 1067 -22.27 18.55 -4.55
CA GLY A 1067 -23.00 18.07 -3.37
C GLY A 1067 -22.23 18.34 -2.08
N ILE A 1068 -22.06 17.32 -1.24
CA ILE A 1068 -21.44 17.41 0.08
C ILE A 1068 -20.31 16.38 0.17
N SER A 1069 -19.12 16.81 0.60
CA SER A 1069 -18.03 15.93 1.00
C SER A 1069 -17.74 16.11 2.49
N GLY A 1070 -17.15 15.11 3.15
CA GLY A 1070 -16.98 15.16 4.60
C GLY A 1070 -15.95 14.20 5.18
N LEU A 1071 -15.68 14.40 6.46
CA LEU A 1071 -14.86 13.52 7.29
C LEU A 1071 -15.69 13.14 8.51
N ARG A 1072 -15.68 11.85 8.86
CA ARG A 1072 -16.31 11.34 10.09
C ARG A 1072 -15.33 10.47 10.86
N LEU A 1073 -15.30 10.67 12.18
CA LEU A 1073 -14.35 10.06 13.10
C LEU A 1073 -15.09 9.29 14.20
N PRO A 1074 -15.70 8.13 13.90
CA PRO A 1074 -16.46 7.38 14.88
C PRO A 1074 -15.58 6.82 16.00
N TYR A 1075 -16.05 6.96 17.24
CA TYR A 1075 -15.43 6.41 18.44
C TYR A 1075 -15.98 5.01 18.75
N LEU A 1076 -15.22 3.99 18.34
CA LEU A 1076 -15.68 2.59 18.44
C LEU A 1076 -15.33 1.95 19.79
N THR A 1077 -14.13 2.22 20.30
CA THR A 1077 -13.60 1.72 21.59
C THR A 1077 -12.64 2.74 22.19
N THR A 1078 -12.27 2.57 23.46
CA THR A 1078 -11.31 3.48 24.12
C THR A 1078 -9.87 3.30 23.66
N TYR A 1079 -9.54 2.13 23.11
CA TYR A 1079 -8.18 1.78 22.67
C TYR A 1079 -8.00 1.83 21.14
N GLY A 1080 -9.06 2.21 20.43
CA GLY A 1080 -9.11 2.23 18.97
C GLY A 1080 -9.53 0.89 18.38
N GLU A 1081 -10.18 0.95 17.21
CA GLU A 1081 -10.64 -0.21 16.47
C GLU A 1081 -10.51 0.05 14.97
N HIS A 1082 -10.13 -1.00 14.22
CA HIS A 1082 -10.04 -0.94 12.77
C HIS A 1082 -11.42 -1.22 12.16
N THR A 1083 -11.93 -0.25 11.40
CA THR A 1083 -13.21 -0.26 10.68
C THR A 1083 -14.45 -0.40 11.56
N PHE A 1084 -15.61 0.07 11.05
CA PHE A 1084 -16.90 -0.36 11.57
C PHE A 1084 -17.44 -1.51 10.70
N ASN A 1085 -17.80 -2.64 11.32
CA ASN A 1085 -18.21 -3.86 10.60
C ASN A 1085 -19.60 -4.32 11.05
N ALA A 1086 -19.65 -5.14 12.10
CA ALA A 1086 -20.87 -5.81 12.52
C ALA A 1086 -21.71 -4.96 13.51
N PRO A 1087 -23.05 -5.06 13.46
CA PRO A 1087 -23.94 -4.41 14.43
C PRO A 1087 -23.63 -4.80 15.89
N ARG A 1088 -23.75 -3.82 16.80
CA ARG A 1088 -23.61 -4.00 18.26
C ARG A 1088 -24.89 -3.54 18.97
N PRO A 1089 -26.04 -4.21 18.79
CA PRO A 1089 -27.33 -3.73 19.28
C PRO A 1089 -27.45 -3.70 20.82
N THR A 1090 -26.52 -4.32 21.54
CA THR A 1090 -26.45 -4.31 23.00
C THR A 1090 -25.59 -3.17 23.56
N ALA A 1091 -24.90 -2.42 22.70
CA ALA A 1091 -24.16 -1.22 23.11
C ALA A 1091 -25.13 -0.10 23.50
N ALA A 1092 -24.68 0.82 24.38
CA ALA A 1092 -25.46 2.00 24.76
C ALA A 1092 -25.75 2.92 23.54
N PHE A 1093 -24.84 2.92 22.56
CA PHE A 1093 -25.02 3.50 21.24
C PHE A 1093 -24.36 2.58 20.23
N ASP A 1094 -25.13 2.02 19.30
CA ASP A 1094 -24.60 1.15 18.24
C ASP A 1094 -24.00 2.00 17.11
N ILE A 1095 -22.79 2.50 17.37
CA ILE A 1095 -22.02 3.32 16.43
C ILE A 1095 -21.77 2.60 15.09
N ASN A 1096 -21.64 1.26 15.10
CA ASN A 1096 -21.43 0.50 13.87
C ASN A 1096 -22.65 0.57 12.96
N THR A 1097 -23.84 0.29 13.51
CA THR A 1097 -25.10 0.41 12.76
C THR A 1097 -25.39 1.85 12.37
N PHE A 1098 -25.09 2.82 13.23
CA PHE A 1098 -25.17 4.25 12.91
C PHE A 1098 -24.35 4.59 11.66
N MET A 1099 -23.06 4.20 11.64
CA MET A 1099 -22.19 4.48 10.50
C MET A 1099 -22.65 3.76 9.23
N THR A 1100 -23.02 2.48 9.31
CA THR A 1100 -23.56 1.74 8.14
C THR A 1100 -24.79 2.44 7.54
N ASN A 1101 -25.69 2.94 8.39
CA ASN A 1101 -26.90 3.63 7.93
C ASN A 1101 -26.61 5.03 7.37
N GLN A 1102 -25.68 5.77 7.98
CA GLN A 1102 -25.21 7.05 7.47
C GLN A 1102 -24.57 6.88 6.08
N VAL A 1103 -23.74 5.85 5.88
CA VAL A 1103 -23.16 5.53 4.56
C VAL A 1103 -24.26 5.24 3.54
N GLY A 1104 -25.21 4.37 3.87
CA GLY A 1104 -26.32 4.08 2.97
C GLY A 1104 -27.16 5.31 2.63
N TRP A 1105 -27.41 6.20 3.60
CA TRP A 1105 -28.11 7.47 3.37
C TRP A 1105 -27.33 8.43 2.46
N TYR A 1106 -26.04 8.60 2.72
CA TYR A 1106 -25.18 9.44 1.92
C TYR A 1106 -25.08 8.95 0.47
N LEU A 1107 -24.94 7.64 0.27
CA LEU A 1107 -24.88 7.03 -1.06
C LEU A 1107 -26.22 7.10 -1.80
N VAL A 1108 -27.35 6.84 -1.13
CA VAL A 1108 -28.68 6.89 -1.79
C VAL A 1108 -29.07 8.30 -2.23
N THR A 1109 -28.53 9.33 -1.56
CA THR A 1109 -28.74 10.72 -1.96
C THR A 1109 -27.73 11.19 -3.01
N GLY A 1110 -26.80 10.34 -3.49
CA GLY A 1110 -25.76 10.74 -4.44
C GLY A 1110 -24.79 11.76 -3.84
N GLY A 1111 -24.59 11.71 -2.52
CA GLY A 1111 -23.75 12.63 -1.77
C GLY A 1111 -24.36 14.03 -1.64
N GLN A 1112 -25.67 14.19 -1.80
CA GLN A 1112 -26.34 15.47 -1.59
C GLN A 1112 -26.63 15.75 -0.10
N GLU A 1113 -26.70 14.71 0.73
CA GLU A 1113 -26.96 14.86 2.17
C GLU A 1113 -26.00 13.99 2.99
N LEU A 1114 -25.28 14.62 3.92
CA LEU A 1114 -24.55 13.95 5.00
C LEU A 1114 -25.21 14.33 6.32
N ARG A 1115 -25.78 13.33 7.00
CA ARG A 1115 -26.57 13.52 8.22
C ARG A 1115 -25.94 12.80 9.39
N ASP A 1116 -26.05 13.37 10.59
CA ASP A 1116 -25.54 12.80 11.84
C ASP A 1116 -26.69 12.49 12.82
N ASP A 1117 -27.91 12.24 12.31
CA ASP A 1117 -29.08 11.95 13.14
C ASP A 1117 -28.95 10.61 13.88
N HIS A 1118 -29.07 10.62 15.21
CA HIS A 1118 -28.93 9.41 16.05
C HIS A 1118 -29.95 8.31 15.75
N CYS A 1119 -31.04 8.63 15.06
CA CYS A 1119 -32.01 7.62 14.62
C CYS A 1119 -31.38 6.55 13.69
N PHE A 1120 -30.18 6.79 13.15
CA PHE A 1120 -29.38 5.81 12.44
C PHE A 1120 -28.85 4.65 13.31
N GLU A 1121 -28.84 4.75 14.65
CA GLU A 1121 -28.28 3.70 15.53
C GLU A 1121 -29.01 2.34 15.41
N LYS A 1122 -30.22 2.30 14.84
CA LYS A 1122 -30.99 1.07 14.60
C LYS A 1122 -31.05 0.74 13.12
N MET A 1123 -30.84 -0.53 12.77
CA MET A 1123 -30.76 -0.99 11.38
C MET A 1123 -32.01 -0.63 10.55
N ALA A 1124 -33.22 -0.75 11.12
CA ALA A 1124 -34.46 -0.42 10.44
C ALA A 1124 -34.78 1.10 10.38
N MET A 1125 -34.03 1.93 11.11
CA MET A 1125 -34.22 3.39 11.21
C MET A 1125 -35.67 3.82 11.55
N PRO A 1126 -36.36 3.16 12.51
CA PRO A 1126 -37.79 3.41 12.75
C PRO A 1126 -38.08 4.83 13.28
N ASP A 1127 -37.08 5.44 13.92
CA ASP A 1127 -37.19 6.75 14.57
C ASP A 1127 -36.75 7.90 13.62
N CYS A 1128 -36.33 7.60 12.39
CA CYS A 1128 -35.90 8.60 11.42
C CYS A 1128 -37.11 9.18 10.68
N SER A 1129 -37.51 10.42 10.99
CA SER A 1129 -38.67 11.08 10.38
C SER A 1129 -38.60 11.23 8.84
N PHE A 1130 -37.41 11.16 8.25
CA PHE A 1130 -37.16 11.29 6.81
C PHE A 1130 -37.07 9.94 6.08
N PHE A 1131 -37.13 8.81 6.80
CA PHE A 1131 -37.03 7.49 6.20
C PHE A 1131 -38.08 6.54 6.77
N ASN A 1132 -38.84 5.91 5.89
CA ASN A 1132 -39.74 4.82 6.24
C ASN A 1132 -39.55 3.69 5.24
N LEU A 1133 -39.30 2.47 5.73
CA LEU A 1133 -38.98 1.33 4.87
C LEU A 1133 -40.06 1.00 3.84
N GLU A 1134 -41.33 1.31 4.09
CA GLU A 1134 -42.44 0.99 3.16
C GLU A 1134 -42.66 2.11 2.14
N ASP A 1135 -42.62 3.38 2.57
CA ASP A 1135 -43.02 4.52 1.73
C ASP A 1135 -41.85 5.32 1.12
N PHE A 1136 -40.61 5.02 1.51
CA PHE A 1136 -39.44 5.79 1.06
C PHE A 1136 -39.29 5.78 -0.47
N GLN A 1137 -39.21 7.00 -1.02
CA GLN A 1137 -38.95 7.27 -2.43
C GLN A 1137 -37.47 7.55 -2.61
N ARG A 1138 -36.78 6.71 -3.38
CA ARG A 1138 -35.37 6.91 -3.67
C ARG A 1138 -35.19 8.16 -4.55
N PRO A 1139 -34.26 9.07 -4.22
CA PRO A 1139 -33.88 10.16 -5.11
C PRO A 1139 -33.39 9.65 -6.47
N THR A 1140 -33.50 10.50 -7.50
CA THR A 1140 -32.85 10.22 -8.79
C THR A 1140 -31.39 10.65 -8.69
N LEU A 1141 -30.48 9.73 -9.00
CA LEU A 1141 -29.03 9.94 -9.00
C LEU A 1141 -28.52 10.49 -10.32
#